data_AF-A0A9W6F2J5-F1
#
_entry.id   AF-A0A9W6F2J5-F1
#
_cell.length_a   1.000
_cell.length_b   1.000
_cell.length_c   1.000
_cell.angle_alpha   90.00
_cell.angle_beta   90.00
_cell.angle_gamma   90.00
#
_symmetry.space_group_name_H-M   'P 1'
#
loop_
_entity.id
_entity.type
_entity.pdbx_description
1 polymer ?
#
loop_
_entity_poly.entity_id
_entity_poly.type
_entity_poly.pdbx_seq_one_letter_code
_entity_poly.pdbx_strand_id
1 'polypeptide(L)'
;MQPRILNSSNPRNPPGTSGRSATNKPSGHHSSSLPDRRSGVEPPRRAQDVVKNGQPAPASNRQDVPGPKSGRVEQHPARLRRERVPGYSAGDAPEKRKNPELYAGLKDTPTGSERPQQPHDALAAGPAPAHRHPAAVTSPDGPAVSYMLSPATATPTATPASAAFRTPDAAPRLDGAGGLVPLAHKPEVLAPVGGWPQLRAAVENGADAVYFGLDDFNARARAANFSLEELPDVMSYLHARGVKGFVALNVLVFDEELAAVEARVRAMAEAGVDAVIVQDWGVVELMRRVAPGLPVHGSTQMSITSAEGAAWVSELGVERVVVGRELSVREIAKVRDGVPGTEVEAFVHGALCVSYSGQCFSSEAWGGRSANRGQCAQACRLPYGLLVDGVIRELGDVRYLLSPQDLMAVPELIRAGVSCFKIEGRLKGPEYVALTTQVYRRAVDAAWEELTAPHTRTRTAAGARAAETEADVGGGSSGGGDAAAAAARAVALTEQQRWDLEQVFARGQDGAHRGLTPGFLEGVRHQRLVRGRAPRHRGVFLGRVESVSGRGVAVELQAPLKRGDGVAFDCGEPEQDEPGGVVYDILPDAKGSGGSGAASGGGGSNAPVPPGSRVTLVLGQGVGQAEILRRVAPGDLVWRTKDPALESRLRASYDGLAAADARSLPVAAAVRGGLGSPLTLTLTDPVAGVAVSASTRLPLAAASKRPLSAEDVARALGSQLGEATLALAVEGDVDVSGLELEAGLFIPASELKAVRRQAVEALLAARRQYDSRRADGLAEGPVLPNLLAAARAAPAPAPVLRLLSDLSSTTTAAEAMTEEAAGDGGAVHDGGQDRVASGAAAGPSGRGGGTAAAAGGGKRGGGGGGSAAAGGDVCIRVLCRSREQVDAALAVPWLREVVVDFLEVLGLKEAVAAIRASGRRVVVATPRVLKPDEQRLWLFYLRLGADALLVRSAGMLHQLQALGGPGAVVPDVPYPIPALEGDFSLNVANVLSAALLLRGGTQQQPHPAAAPAAAATAAGPTVAAEGEVLPEGGGDASVAAGGPWRGLSRLAPTHDLHAAQMAALAGGLGPRAAQLEAIVHQHLPIFHTEHCVFCRFLSSGNSYKDCGHPCETHRLHLRDETGADHLVLADMGCRNTVFNAKAQSGVFYLRDLIRAGFRTVRIELVDEQPQYVAPLLEGYRDVILGRRGPGDLWRWLGTLPDANGAVHGVDAGSLQVHKERSRGAMKPTAAALKQQQQQQQQQQQAGPGGGALLAASGGRRQ
;
A
#
# COMPACT_ATOMS: atom_id res chain seq x y z
N MET A 1 -60.80 -24.77 5.81
CA MET A 1 -62.06 -24.26 6.39
C MET A 1 -61.90 -22.77 6.66
N GLN A 2 -63.00 -22.01 6.66
CA GLN A 2 -63.10 -20.65 7.23
C GLN A 2 -63.63 -20.75 8.69
N PRO A 3 -63.51 -19.73 9.58
CA PRO A 3 -64.00 -18.34 9.42
C PRO A 3 -62.95 -17.26 9.79
N ARG A 4 -63.08 -15.93 9.60
CA ARG A 4 -64.14 -14.97 9.20
C ARG A 4 -64.98 -14.31 10.33
N ILE A 5 -64.80 -12.99 10.56
CA ILE A 5 -65.68 -11.96 11.19
C ILE A 5 -64.85 -10.65 11.19
N LEU A 6 -65.12 -9.63 10.36
CA LEU A 6 -66.06 -8.47 10.50
C LEU A 6 -65.53 -7.37 11.47
N ASN A 7 -65.67 -6.05 11.24
CA ASN A 7 -66.51 -5.30 10.27
C ASN A 7 -66.02 -3.83 9.97
N SER A 8 -66.54 -3.21 8.88
CA SER A 8 -66.75 -1.74 8.64
C SER A 8 -65.54 -0.76 8.63
N SER A 9 -65.54 0.39 7.92
CA SER A 9 -66.55 1.06 7.05
C SER A 9 -65.91 2.00 5.99
N ASN A 10 -66.60 2.19 4.86
CA ASN A 10 -66.36 3.24 3.82
C ASN A 10 -67.38 4.40 4.02
N PRO A 11 -67.24 5.61 3.42
CA PRO A 11 -68.04 5.86 2.20
C PRO A 11 -67.57 6.98 1.19
N ARG A 12 -68.17 6.92 -0.02
CA ARG A 12 -68.45 7.99 -1.03
C ARG A 12 -67.56 8.09 -2.30
N ASN A 13 -68.23 8.60 -3.34
CA ASN A 13 -67.95 8.63 -4.80
C ASN A 13 -69.04 9.58 -5.41
N PRO A 14 -69.16 9.87 -6.74
CA PRO A 14 -68.22 9.94 -7.88
C PRO A 14 -68.07 11.45 -8.28
N PRO A 15 -68.22 12.00 -9.53
CA PRO A 15 -68.11 11.52 -10.93
C PRO A 15 -67.28 12.42 -11.90
N GLY A 16 -67.22 12.03 -13.19
CA GLY A 16 -66.82 12.87 -14.35
C GLY A 16 -65.83 12.15 -15.30
N THR A 17 -66.19 11.47 -16.40
CA THR A 17 -66.70 11.92 -17.73
C THR A 17 -65.86 13.02 -18.38
N SER A 18 -65.36 12.94 -19.63
CA SER A 18 -65.43 11.97 -20.75
C SER A 18 -64.39 12.38 -21.84
N GLY A 19 -63.99 11.63 -22.89
CA GLY A 19 -64.29 10.29 -23.43
C GLY A 19 -64.01 10.21 -24.95
N ARG A 20 -64.17 9.02 -25.60
CA ARG A 20 -64.20 8.77 -27.09
C ARG A 20 -62.86 8.94 -27.87
N SER A 21 -62.61 8.37 -29.07
CA SER A 21 -63.19 7.27 -29.90
C SER A 21 -62.36 7.11 -31.22
N ALA A 22 -62.32 6.03 -32.03
CA ALA A 22 -62.39 4.55 -31.87
C ALA A 22 -62.24 3.86 -33.26
N THR A 23 -62.00 2.53 -33.31
CA THR A 23 -62.20 1.58 -34.47
C THR A 23 -61.26 1.69 -35.70
N ASN A 24 -61.03 0.69 -36.59
CA ASN A 24 -61.53 -0.70 -36.83
C ASN A 24 -60.33 -1.69 -37.05
N LYS A 25 -60.36 -3.05 -36.99
CA LYS A 25 -61.30 -4.15 -37.37
C LYS A 25 -61.42 -4.42 -38.90
N PRO A 26 -61.83 -5.63 -39.39
CA PRO A 26 -62.08 -6.94 -38.73
C PRO A 26 -61.31 -8.14 -39.38
N SER A 27 -61.39 -9.41 -38.93
CA SER A 27 -62.47 -10.38 -39.26
C SER A 27 -62.19 -11.80 -38.70
N GLY A 28 -63.17 -12.70 -38.75
CA GLY A 28 -63.06 -14.13 -38.38
C GLY A 28 -64.43 -14.83 -38.22
N HIS A 29 -64.46 -16.17 -38.20
CA HIS A 29 -65.66 -17.02 -37.99
C HIS A 29 -65.23 -18.37 -37.33
N HIS A 30 -65.83 -18.78 -36.18
CA HIS A 30 -66.81 -19.88 -36.01
C HIS A 30 -66.20 -21.32 -35.94
N SER A 31 -66.72 -22.28 -35.14
CA SER A 31 -67.99 -22.37 -34.38
C SER A 31 -67.94 -23.29 -33.13
N SER A 32 -68.88 -23.04 -32.20
CA SER A 32 -69.67 -23.97 -31.35
C SER A 32 -69.08 -25.00 -30.36
N SER A 33 -69.73 -25.00 -29.17
CA SER A 33 -70.18 -26.15 -28.34
C SER A 33 -69.43 -26.55 -27.05
N LEU A 34 -70.25 -26.95 -26.07
CA LEU A 34 -70.01 -27.51 -24.73
C LEU A 34 -70.59 -28.96 -24.75
N PRO A 35 -70.17 -29.95 -23.91
CA PRO A 35 -70.67 -29.99 -22.52
C PRO A 35 -69.90 -30.80 -21.42
N ASP A 36 -70.28 -30.54 -20.16
CA ASP A 36 -70.42 -31.40 -18.94
C ASP A 36 -69.44 -32.52 -18.47
N ARG A 37 -69.16 -32.45 -17.15
CA ARG A 37 -69.16 -33.53 -16.10
C ARG A 37 -68.11 -34.67 -15.97
N ARG A 38 -67.60 -34.76 -14.70
CA ARG A 38 -67.24 -35.98 -13.89
C ARG A 38 -66.05 -36.81 -14.43
N SER A 39 -65.27 -37.64 -13.72
CA SER A 39 -64.92 -37.93 -12.29
C SER A 39 -63.78 -38.98 -12.32
N GLY A 40 -62.95 -39.30 -11.31
CA GLY A 40 -62.80 -38.91 -9.88
C GLY A 40 -61.92 -39.97 -9.13
N VAL A 41 -61.77 -39.87 -7.79
CA VAL A 41 -61.24 -40.91 -6.86
C VAL A 41 -59.72 -41.30 -6.95
N GLU A 42 -58.92 -40.73 -6.03
CA GLU A 42 -58.10 -41.34 -4.93
C GLU A 42 -57.59 -42.84 -4.93
N PRO A 43 -56.64 -43.23 -4.03
CA PRO A 43 -55.17 -43.22 -4.13
C PRO A 43 -54.59 -44.59 -4.62
N PRO A 44 -54.07 -45.61 -3.86
CA PRO A 44 -53.38 -45.79 -2.54
C PRO A 44 -51.86 -46.16 -2.71
N ARG A 45 -51.03 -46.88 -1.91
CA ARG A 45 -50.92 -47.49 -0.52
C ARG A 45 -49.38 -47.71 -0.23
N ARG A 46 -48.84 -47.70 1.01
CA ARG A 46 -48.39 -48.84 1.92
C ARG A 46 -47.68 -50.05 1.26
N ALA A 47 -46.77 -50.81 1.91
CA ALA A 47 -46.33 -50.94 3.32
C ALA A 47 -44.76 -51.07 3.38
N GLN A 48 -44.00 -50.95 4.48
CA GLN A 48 -44.11 -51.38 5.89
C GLN A 48 -43.90 -52.89 6.13
N ASP A 49 -42.66 -53.26 6.51
CA ASP A 49 -42.22 -54.31 7.49
C ASP A 49 -40.82 -54.86 7.11
N VAL A 50 -39.91 -55.37 7.96
CA VAL A 50 -39.49 -55.29 9.39
C VAL A 50 -38.50 -56.48 9.62
N VAL A 51 -37.71 -56.53 10.71
CA VAL A 51 -36.84 -57.66 11.20
C VAL A 51 -35.32 -57.71 10.84
N LYS A 52 -34.50 -57.25 11.80
CA LYS A 52 -33.21 -57.80 12.34
C LYS A 52 -31.91 -57.99 11.51
N ASN A 53 -30.84 -57.37 12.07
CA ASN A 53 -29.52 -57.89 12.47
C ASN A 53 -28.69 -58.84 11.56
N GLY A 54 -27.45 -58.44 11.29
CA GLY A 54 -26.33 -59.37 11.00
C GLY A 54 -25.03 -58.70 10.55
N GLN A 55 -23.95 -58.78 11.36
CA GLN A 55 -22.57 -58.77 10.84
C GLN A 55 -22.24 -60.20 10.39
N PRO A 56 -21.45 -60.42 9.32
CA PRO A 56 -20.00 -60.64 9.54
C PRO A 56 -19.08 -60.25 8.34
N ALA A 57 -17.80 -60.60 8.45
CA ALA A 57 -16.82 -60.78 7.37
C ALA A 57 -16.23 -62.22 7.48
N PRO A 58 -15.24 -62.70 6.69
CA PRO A 58 -14.57 -62.15 5.50
C PRO A 58 -14.44 -63.18 4.31
N ALA A 59 -13.57 -62.90 3.31
CA ALA A 59 -12.95 -63.86 2.35
C ALA A 59 -13.87 -64.52 1.26
N SER A 60 -13.39 -65.07 0.12
CA SER A 60 -12.14 -64.99 -0.69
C SER A 60 -12.31 -65.70 -2.06
N ASN A 61 -11.44 -65.44 -3.07
CA ASN A 61 -11.03 -66.33 -4.21
C ASN A 61 -10.25 -65.56 -5.32
N ARG A 62 -9.36 -66.13 -6.16
CA ARG A 62 -8.46 -67.33 -6.06
C ARG A 62 -7.46 -67.42 -7.27
N GLN A 63 -6.40 -68.25 -7.12
CA GLN A 63 -5.56 -68.92 -8.16
C GLN A 63 -4.51 -68.06 -8.93
N ASP A 64 -3.33 -68.57 -9.33
CA ASP A 64 -2.63 -69.85 -9.02
C ASP A 64 -1.07 -69.74 -9.11
N VAL A 65 -0.34 -70.85 -8.85
CA VAL A 65 1.08 -70.88 -8.40
C VAL A 65 1.94 -71.94 -9.15
N PRO A 66 3.23 -71.68 -9.47
CA PRO A 66 4.34 -72.45 -8.84
C PRO A 66 5.65 -71.67 -8.57
N GLY A 67 6.37 -72.05 -7.49
CA GLY A 67 7.77 -71.69 -7.20
C GLY A 67 8.78 -72.78 -7.64
N PRO A 68 10.01 -72.89 -7.07
CA PRO A 68 10.20 -72.99 -5.61
C PRO A 68 11.54 -72.47 -4.99
N LYS A 69 11.52 -72.24 -3.65
CA LYS A 69 12.52 -72.60 -2.58
C LYS A 69 14.04 -72.27 -2.77
N SER A 70 14.83 -71.94 -1.73
CA SER A 70 14.57 -71.68 -0.29
C SER A 70 15.85 -71.21 0.44
N GLY A 71 15.72 -70.43 1.52
CA GLY A 71 16.82 -70.19 2.49
C GLY A 71 16.40 -69.26 3.64
N ARG A 72 16.71 -69.62 4.90
CA ARG A 72 16.56 -68.76 6.10
C ARG A 72 17.91 -68.11 6.44
N VAL A 73 17.89 -66.97 7.13
CA VAL A 73 18.58 -66.72 8.43
C VAL A 73 18.08 -65.38 9.01
N GLU A 74 18.40 -65.12 10.28
CA GLU A 74 17.78 -64.12 11.17
C GLU A 74 18.53 -62.76 11.27
N GLN A 75 17.97 -61.89 12.13
CA GLN A 75 18.61 -60.90 13.01
C GLN A 75 19.03 -59.49 12.50
N HIS A 76 18.55 -58.50 13.27
CA HIS A 76 19.03 -57.15 13.59
C HIS A 76 19.49 -56.13 12.50
N PRO A 77 19.17 -54.83 12.68
CA PRO A 77 19.63 -53.75 11.81
C PRO A 77 21.05 -53.27 12.18
N ALA A 78 21.88 -52.99 11.16
CA ALA A 78 23.22 -52.42 11.33
C ALA A 78 23.45 -51.22 10.39
N ARG A 79 24.37 -50.33 10.80
CA ARG A 79 24.89 -49.21 10.00
C ARG A 79 25.74 -49.72 8.83
N LEU A 80 25.99 -48.87 7.81
CA LEU A 80 27.14 -48.76 6.88
C LEU A 80 26.63 -48.10 5.56
N ARG A 81 27.41 -47.43 4.70
CA ARG A 81 28.62 -46.59 4.85
C ARG A 81 28.70 -45.65 3.61
N ARG A 82 29.66 -44.71 3.58
CA ARG A 82 30.07 -44.05 2.33
C ARG A 82 30.83 -45.04 1.43
N GLU A 83 30.58 -45.00 0.13
CA GLU A 83 31.50 -45.48 -0.91
C GLU A 83 31.80 -44.36 -1.92
N ARG A 84 32.80 -44.57 -2.78
CA ARG A 84 33.27 -43.62 -3.80
C ARG A 84 33.14 -44.23 -5.20
N VAL A 85 33.00 -43.39 -6.21
CA VAL A 85 33.23 -43.74 -7.62
C VAL A 85 34.25 -42.72 -8.18
N PRO A 86 35.24 -43.13 -9.01
CA PRO A 86 36.40 -42.30 -9.34
C PRO A 86 36.16 -41.34 -10.52
N GLY A 87 37.08 -40.37 -10.70
CA GLY A 87 37.04 -39.37 -11.77
C GLY A 87 37.98 -39.66 -12.95
N TYR A 88 38.15 -38.67 -13.83
CA TYR A 88 39.10 -38.70 -14.95
C TYR A 88 39.90 -37.39 -15.09
N SER A 89 40.76 -37.32 -16.11
CA SER A 89 41.93 -36.44 -16.22
C SER A 89 41.68 -34.93 -16.42
N ALA A 90 42.69 -34.14 -16.06
CA ALA A 90 42.75 -32.69 -16.29
C ALA A 90 43.12 -32.33 -17.74
N GLY A 91 42.71 -31.14 -18.16
CA GLY A 91 43.14 -30.45 -19.38
C GLY A 91 42.75 -28.96 -19.29
N ASP A 92 43.71 -28.09 -19.58
CA ASP A 92 43.63 -26.64 -19.87
C ASP A 92 42.64 -25.74 -19.10
N ALA A 93 43.20 -24.85 -18.27
CA ALA A 93 42.47 -23.77 -17.58
C ALA A 93 43.03 -22.39 -17.98
N PRO A 94 42.19 -21.41 -18.38
CA PRO A 94 42.64 -20.06 -18.71
C PRO A 94 43.22 -19.27 -17.51
N GLU A 95 44.06 -18.28 -17.81
CA GLU A 95 44.89 -17.55 -16.84
C GLU A 95 44.10 -16.79 -15.76
N LYS A 96 44.50 -16.95 -14.49
CA LYS A 96 44.18 -16.00 -13.42
C LYS A 96 45.20 -14.87 -13.41
N ARG A 97 44.90 -13.75 -14.08
CA ARG A 97 45.71 -12.52 -13.99
C ARG A 97 45.64 -11.94 -12.56
N LYS A 98 46.69 -12.19 -11.77
CA LYS A 98 47.00 -11.45 -10.54
C LYS A 98 47.78 -10.20 -10.93
N ASN A 99 47.43 -9.04 -10.39
CA ASN A 99 48.25 -7.82 -10.49
C ASN A 99 48.50 -7.26 -9.07
N PRO A 100 49.67 -7.51 -8.45
CA PRO A 100 49.84 -7.39 -7.00
C PRO A 100 50.70 -6.19 -6.55
N GLU A 101 50.33 -4.95 -6.90
CA GLU A 101 50.97 -3.75 -6.35
C GLU A 101 49.95 -2.71 -5.85
N LEU A 102 49.81 -2.61 -4.52
CA LEU A 102 49.36 -1.44 -3.75
C LEU A 102 49.53 -1.74 -2.24
N TYR A 103 49.91 -0.73 -1.46
CA TYR A 103 50.14 -0.72 0.01
C TYR A 103 51.47 -1.25 0.60
N ALA A 104 52.53 -0.42 0.52
CA ALA A 104 53.34 0.02 1.68
C ALA A 104 54.41 1.06 1.25
N GLY A 105 54.68 2.16 1.95
CA GLY A 105 53.97 2.79 3.09
C GLY A 105 54.90 3.66 3.97
N LEU A 106 54.34 4.71 4.57
CA LEU A 106 54.81 5.40 5.80
C LEU A 106 53.53 5.79 6.58
N LYS A 107 53.29 5.51 7.86
CA LYS A 107 54.12 5.23 9.06
C LYS A 107 55.00 6.38 9.53
N ASP A 108 54.50 7.06 10.55
CA ASP A 108 55.28 7.39 11.75
C ASP A 108 54.49 6.96 13.01
N THR A 109 55.15 6.92 14.17
CA THR A 109 54.64 6.29 15.41
C THR A 109 55.04 7.08 16.70
N PRO A 110 54.91 6.59 17.96
CA PRO A 110 53.70 6.82 18.76
C PRO A 110 53.96 7.35 20.20
N THR A 111 52.90 7.71 20.94
CA THR A 111 52.73 7.58 22.42
C THR A 111 51.37 8.18 22.83
N GLY A 112 50.60 7.68 23.80
CA GLY A 112 50.66 6.42 24.56
C GLY A 112 49.66 6.41 25.73
N SER A 113 49.32 5.23 26.29
CA SER A 113 48.60 5.01 27.57
C SER A 113 47.08 5.44 27.61
N GLU A 114 46.12 4.82 28.31
CA GLU A 114 46.05 3.66 29.24
C GLU A 114 44.83 2.73 28.96
N ARG A 115 44.57 1.72 29.82
CA ARG A 115 43.43 0.76 29.76
C ARG A 115 42.37 1.06 30.85
N PRO A 116 41.14 0.53 30.73
CA PRO A 116 40.74 -0.61 31.59
C PRO A 116 40.26 -1.83 30.77
N GLN A 117 40.79 -3.03 30.98
CA GLN A 117 40.36 -4.06 31.98
C GLN A 117 39.10 -4.86 31.59
N GLN A 118 39.33 -6.12 31.19
CA GLN A 118 38.40 -7.25 31.35
C GLN A 118 38.79 -8.07 32.60
N PRO A 119 37.88 -8.90 33.12
CA PRO A 119 38.17 -10.35 33.23
C PRO A 119 37.35 -11.17 32.19
N HIS A 120 37.93 -12.08 31.41
CA HIS A 120 38.46 -13.43 31.75
C HIS A 120 37.33 -14.45 32.05
N ASP A 121 37.26 -15.69 31.51
CA ASP A 121 38.21 -16.57 30.78
C ASP A 121 37.43 -17.64 29.93
N ALA A 122 37.99 -18.47 29.02
CA ALA A 122 39.22 -18.43 28.18
C ALA A 122 39.33 -19.66 27.22
N LEU A 123 40.45 -19.71 26.45
CA LEU A 123 41.05 -20.83 25.70
C LEU A 123 40.47 -21.16 24.30
N ALA A 124 41.19 -21.74 23.33
CA ALA A 124 42.64 -21.81 22.98
C ALA A 124 42.81 -22.54 21.62
N ALA A 125 43.95 -22.59 20.92
CA ALA A 125 45.03 -21.61 20.62
C ALA A 125 46.05 -22.25 19.62
N GLY A 126 46.67 -21.50 18.69
CA GLY A 126 47.86 -21.98 17.94
C GLY A 126 48.22 -21.21 16.64
N PRO A 127 49.51 -21.03 16.25
CA PRO A 127 49.91 -19.92 15.34
C PRO A 127 50.84 -20.26 14.14
N ALA A 128 51.22 -19.25 13.34
CA ALA A 128 52.27 -19.29 12.29
C ALA A 128 53.04 -17.93 12.14
N PRO A 129 54.26 -17.86 11.54
CA PRO A 129 55.17 -16.69 11.61
C PRO A 129 55.31 -15.83 10.31
N ALA A 130 56.24 -14.84 10.29
CA ALA A 130 56.34 -13.73 9.30
C ALA A 130 57.80 -13.31 8.89
N HIS A 131 57.95 -12.16 8.17
CA HIS A 131 59.16 -11.41 7.68
C HIS A 131 59.34 -11.40 6.13
N ARG A 132 59.96 -10.42 5.41
CA ARG A 132 60.59 -9.07 5.66
C ARG A 132 60.70 -8.25 4.33
N HIS A 133 61.00 -6.93 4.37
CA HIS A 133 61.29 -6.03 3.21
C HIS A 133 62.78 -5.57 3.14
N PRO A 134 63.31 -5.12 1.97
CA PRO A 134 63.35 -3.69 1.55
C PRO A 134 62.84 -3.51 0.07
N ALA A 135 63.11 -2.50 -0.79
CA ALA A 135 63.86 -1.21 -0.81
C ALA A 135 63.18 -0.19 -1.81
N ALA A 136 63.79 0.97 -2.16
CA ALA A 136 63.24 1.96 -3.12
C ALA A 136 64.28 2.88 -3.82
N VAL A 137 63.96 3.50 -4.98
CA VAL A 137 64.58 4.75 -5.54
C VAL A 137 63.84 5.35 -6.78
N THR A 138 63.52 6.67 -6.73
CA THR A 138 63.17 7.64 -7.82
C THR A 138 61.92 7.51 -8.72
N SER A 139 61.53 8.65 -9.33
CA SER A 139 60.31 9.00 -10.12
C SER A 139 60.72 9.91 -11.31
N PRO A 140 59.86 10.44 -12.23
CA PRO A 140 58.38 10.46 -12.34
C PRO A 140 57.88 9.73 -13.63
N ASP A 141 56.70 9.91 -14.25
CA ASP A 141 55.59 10.90 -14.16
C ASP A 141 54.26 10.33 -14.76
N GLY A 142 53.14 11.05 -14.63
CA GLY A 142 51.85 10.82 -15.31
C GLY A 142 50.61 10.85 -14.37
N PRO A 143 49.50 11.55 -14.71
CA PRO A 143 48.38 11.79 -13.78
C PRO A 143 47.23 10.75 -13.85
N ALA A 144 46.52 10.59 -12.72
CA ALA A 144 45.28 9.81 -12.60
C ALA A 144 44.10 10.68 -12.12
N VAL A 145 42.87 10.34 -12.51
CA VAL A 145 41.65 11.11 -12.18
C VAL A 145 40.87 10.44 -11.04
N SER A 146 40.58 11.20 -9.99
CA SER A 146 39.86 10.72 -8.79
C SER A 146 38.35 10.92 -8.90
N TYR A 147 37.56 9.95 -8.43
CA TYR A 147 36.12 10.08 -8.26
C TYR A 147 35.75 10.60 -6.85
N MET A 148 34.62 11.30 -6.75
CA MET A 148 34.35 12.24 -5.66
C MET A 148 34.17 11.58 -4.27
N LEU A 149 35.16 11.78 -3.39
CA LEU A 149 34.97 12.23 -2.00
C LEU A 149 36.34 12.59 -1.36
N SER A 150 36.69 13.88 -1.33
CA SER A 150 37.84 14.40 -0.58
C SER A 150 37.50 15.75 0.08
N PRO A 151 38.02 16.03 1.29
CA PRO A 151 37.75 17.27 2.01
C PRO A 151 38.62 18.44 1.51
N ALA A 152 38.08 19.65 1.55
CA ALA A 152 38.84 20.86 1.24
C ALA A 152 39.61 21.35 2.48
N THR A 153 40.94 21.26 2.44
CA THR A 153 41.82 21.92 3.41
C THR A 153 42.20 23.31 2.93
N ALA A 154 41.79 24.35 3.66
CA ALA A 154 42.26 25.72 3.49
C ALA A 154 42.64 26.30 4.87
N THR A 155 43.74 27.06 4.93
CA THR A 155 44.29 27.62 6.18
C THR A 155 43.50 28.85 6.66
N PRO A 156 43.56 29.19 7.97
CA PRO A 156 42.51 29.97 8.62
C PRO A 156 42.68 31.48 8.56
N THR A 157 41.56 32.19 8.45
CA THR A 157 41.37 33.56 8.97
C THR A 157 40.04 33.63 9.74
N ALA A 158 39.97 34.51 10.74
CA ALA A 158 39.02 34.57 11.86
C ALA A 158 37.56 34.08 11.63
N THR A 159 37.08 33.24 12.55
CA THR A 159 35.68 32.80 12.68
C THR A 159 34.78 33.89 13.32
N PRO A 160 33.46 33.72 13.26
CA PRO A 160 32.78 33.33 14.51
C PRO A 160 31.89 32.07 14.38
N ALA A 161 31.93 31.24 15.43
CA ALA A 161 30.96 30.21 15.84
C ALA A 161 30.27 29.37 14.74
N SER A 162 30.85 28.21 14.42
CA SER A 162 30.11 27.10 13.83
C SER A 162 29.23 26.38 14.87
N ALA A 163 28.02 25.97 14.48
CA ALA A 163 27.19 25.09 15.31
C ALA A 163 27.73 23.65 15.22
N ALA A 164 28.16 23.09 16.37
CA ALA A 164 28.66 21.72 16.42
C ALA A 164 27.55 20.69 16.17
N PHE A 165 27.87 19.65 15.40
CA PHE A 165 26.93 18.57 15.05
C PHE A 165 26.42 17.84 16.31
N ARG A 166 25.15 18.03 16.65
CA ARG A 166 24.38 17.12 17.50
C ARG A 166 23.48 16.25 16.62
N THR A 167 23.31 14.99 17.01
CA THR A 167 22.26 14.11 16.46
C THR A 167 20.88 14.68 16.79
N PRO A 168 20.02 14.97 15.80
CA PRO A 168 18.63 15.31 16.07
C PRO A 168 17.79 14.04 16.04
N ASP A 169 17.28 13.63 17.20
CA ASP A 169 15.87 13.25 17.27
C ASP A 169 15.02 14.41 16.72
N ALA A 170 13.78 14.14 16.30
CA ALA A 170 12.93 15.11 15.61
C ALA A 170 12.76 16.42 16.42
N ALA A 171 13.61 17.40 16.13
CA ALA A 171 13.74 18.60 16.94
C ALA A 171 12.41 19.38 16.96
N PRO A 172 12.02 19.97 18.11
CA PRO A 172 10.86 20.82 18.18
C PRO A 172 10.99 21.89 17.10
N ARG A 173 10.03 21.94 16.17
CA ARG A 173 10.11 22.88 15.05
C ARG A 173 9.95 24.30 15.59
N LEU A 174 10.96 25.14 15.39
CA LEU A 174 10.93 26.52 15.86
C LEU A 174 10.60 27.52 14.74
N ASP A 175 9.90 28.58 15.11
CA ASP A 175 9.65 29.75 14.28
C ASP A 175 10.90 30.67 14.20
N GLY A 176 10.79 31.78 13.46
CA GLY A 176 11.88 32.76 13.32
C GLY A 176 12.27 33.49 14.62
N ALA A 177 11.52 33.32 15.71
CA ALA A 177 11.81 33.87 17.03
C ALA A 177 12.23 32.80 18.06
N GLY A 178 12.32 31.52 17.66
CA GLY A 178 12.67 30.40 18.53
C GLY A 178 11.51 29.84 19.36
N GLY A 179 10.26 30.23 19.09
CA GLY A 179 9.05 29.61 19.65
C GLY A 179 8.64 28.36 18.86
N LEU A 180 7.85 27.45 19.43
CA LEU A 180 7.30 26.31 18.68
C LEU A 180 6.41 26.81 17.54
N VAL A 181 6.64 26.35 16.31
CA VAL A 181 5.76 26.65 15.16
C VAL A 181 4.35 26.15 15.49
N PRO A 182 3.33 27.02 15.51
CA PRO A 182 1.97 26.61 15.82
C PRO A 182 1.48 25.53 14.85
N LEU A 183 0.95 24.46 15.40
CA LEU A 183 0.21 23.47 14.64
C LEU A 183 -1.18 24.03 14.37
N ALA A 184 -1.58 24.12 13.10
CA ALA A 184 -2.81 24.82 12.70
C ALA A 184 -4.09 24.16 13.23
N HIS A 185 -4.09 22.85 13.45
CA HIS A 185 -5.21 22.07 13.97
C HIS A 185 -4.73 20.79 14.66
N LYS A 186 -5.56 20.26 15.59
CA LYS A 186 -5.34 18.96 16.24
C LYS A 186 -5.41 17.85 15.19
N PRO A 187 -4.46 16.91 15.13
CA PRO A 187 -4.50 15.84 14.14
C PRO A 187 -5.76 14.97 14.26
N GLU A 188 -6.39 14.67 13.13
CA GLU A 188 -7.55 13.79 13.06
C GLU A 188 -7.17 12.33 13.32
N VAL A 189 -7.95 11.59 14.10
CA VAL A 189 -7.87 10.13 14.20
C VAL A 189 -8.84 9.48 13.22
N LEU A 190 -8.27 8.88 12.16
CA LEU A 190 -9.00 8.28 11.05
C LEU A 190 -9.07 6.75 11.18
N ALA A 191 -10.25 6.26 11.56
CA ALA A 191 -10.50 4.86 11.88
C ALA A 191 -10.96 4.02 10.67
N PRO A 192 -10.59 2.72 10.59
CA PRO A 192 -10.93 1.85 9.48
C PRO A 192 -12.29 1.17 9.68
N VAL A 193 -13.22 1.39 8.74
CA VAL A 193 -14.54 0.76 8.79
C VAL A 193 -14.69 -0.32 7.71
N GLY A 194 -14.99 -1.53 8.16
CA GLY A 194 -15.32 -2.68 7.34
C GLY A 194 -16.82 -2.86 7.05
N GLY A 195 -17.69 -2.25 7.87
CA GLY A 195 -19.15 -2.35 7.85
C GLY A 195 -19.77 -1.83 9.16
N TRP A 196 -21.08 -1.96 9.36
CA TRP A 196 -21.83 -1.40 10.49
C TRP A 196 -21.27 -1.67 11.92
N PRO A 197 -20.76 -2.87 12.27
CA PRO A 197 -20.18 -3.10 13.60
C PRO A 197 -18.91 -2.27 13.83
N GLN A 198 -18.03 -2.21 12.82
CA GLN A 198 -16.82 -1.40 12.86
C GLN A 198 -17.13 0.11 12.86
N LEU A 199 -18.22 0.52 12.19
CA LEU A 199 -18.68 1.91 12.18
C LEU A 199 -19.02 2.39 13.60
N ARG A 200 -19.86 1.62 14.32
CA ARG A 200 -20.17 1.90 15.73
C ARG A 200 -18.91 1.86 16.60
N ALA A 201 -18.10 0.82 16.47
CA ALA A 201 -16.86 0.69 17.23
C ALA A 201 -15.91 1.89 17.08
N ALA A 202 -15.74 2.43 15.87
CA ALA A 202 -14.94 3.63 15.61
C ALA A 202 -15.55 4.89 16.24
N VAL A 203 -16.83 5.14 15.99
CA VAL A 203 -17.52 6.38 16.35
C VAL A 203 -17.61 6.54 17.88
N GLU A 204 -18.06 5.49 18.58
CA GLU A 204 -18.23 5.52 20.04
C GLU A 204 -16.88 5.47 20.81
N ASN A 205 -15.77 5.07 20.16
CA ASN A 205 -14.43 5.06 20.76
C ASN A 205 -13.55 6.24 20.31
N GLY A 206 -14.15 7.30 19.75
CA GLY A 206 -13.50 8.61 19.58
C GLY A 206 -12.86 8.87 18.22
N ALA A 207 -13.28 8.24 17.12
CA ALA A 207 -12.83 8.62 15.78
C ALA A 207 -13.27 10.05 15.43
N ASP A 208 -12.43 10.85 14.76
CA ASP A 208 -12.85 12.13 14.18
C ASP A 208 -13.39 11.92 12.76
N ALA A 209 -12.83 10.91 12.09
CA ALA A 209 -13.22 10.49 10.76
C ALA A 209 -13.14 8.96 10.63
N VAL A 210 -13.91 8.39 9.70
CA VAL A 210 -13.82 6.98 9.31
C VAL A 210 -13.50 6.87 7.82
N TYR A 211 -12.75 5.84 7.42
CA TYR A 211 -12.67 5.45 6.00
C TYR A 211 -13.23 4.06 5.78
N PHE A 212 -14.12 3.96 4.79
CA PHE A 212 -14.74 2.72 4.32
C PHE A 212 -14.60 2.61 2.80
N GLY A 213 -15.29 1.66 2.19
CA GLY A 213 -15.39 1.52 0.75
C GLY A 213 -16.71 0.85 0.40
N LEU A 214 -17.20 1.11 -0.81
CA LEU A 214 -18.43 0.51 -1.33
C LEU A 214 -18.18 -0.95 -1.76
N ASP A 215 -19.17 -1.64 -2.31
CA ASP A 215 -19.00 -3.01 -2.82
C ASP A 215 -17.92 -3.14 -3.91
N ASP A 216 -17.68 -2.09 -4.70
CA ASP A 216 -16.72 -2.04 -5.81
C ASP A 216 -15.61 -0.97 -5.63
N PHE A 217 -14.72 -0.90 -6.62
CA PHE A 217 -13.68 0.13 -6.80
C PHE A 217 -12.79 0.51 -5.60
N ASN A 218 -12.52 -0.42 -4.68
CA ASN A 218 -11.68 -0.14 -3.49
C ASN A 218 -10.69 -1.25 -3.15
N ALA A 219 -9.54 -0.88 -2.57
CA ALA A 219 -8.40 -1.77 -2.33
C ALA A 219 -8.64 -2.89 -1.29
N ARG A 220 -9.86 -3.08 -0.80
CA ARG A 220 -10.24 -4.10 0.20
C ARG A 220 -11.53 -4.82 -0.19
N ALA A 221 -11.64 -5.27 -1.45
CA ALA A 221 -12.77 -6.04 -2.02
C ALA A 221 -13.13 -7.38 -1.32
N ARG A 222 -12.54 -7.69 -0.16
CA ARG A 222 -12.87 -8.81 0.74
C ARG A 222 -13.50 -8.38 2.07
N ALA A 223 -13.59 -7.08 2.37
CA ALA A 223 -14.30 -6.57 3.56
C ALA A 223 -15.83 -6.74 3.41
N ALA A 224 -16.61 -6.42 4.45
CA ALA A 224 -18.07 -6.49 4.34
C ALA A 224 -18.61 -5.41 3.39
N ASN A 225 -18.04 -4.19 3.48
CA ASN A 225 -18.38 -2.99 2.73
C ASN A 225 -19.83 -2.53 2.97
N PHE A 226 -20.16 -1.36 2.42
CA PHE A 226 -21.52 -0.87 2.33
C PHE A 226 -21.96 -0.86 0.88
N SER A 227 -23.24 -1.11 0.64
CA SER A 227 -23.86 -0.88 -0.65
C SER A 227 -23.97 0.61 -0.97
N LEU A 228 -24.25 0.96 -2.23
CA LEU A 228 -24.54 2.36 -2.60
C LEU A 228 -25.88 2.84 -2.00
N GLU A 229 -26.80 1.91 -1.72
CA GLU A 229 -28.12 2.18 -1.14
C GLU A 229 -28.03 2.53 0.36
N GLU A 230 -27.07 1.94 1.10
CA GLU A 230 -26.79 2.27 2.51
C GLU A 230 -26.02 3.59 2.69
N LEU A 231 -25.42 4.14 1.64
CA LEU A 231 -24.49 5.28 1.77
C LEU A 231 -25.12 6.52 2.46
N PRO A 232 -26.37 6.93 2.15
CA PRO A 232 -27.01 8.05 2.86
C PRO A 232 -27.22 7.78 4.36
N ASP A 233 -27.59 6.54 4.74
CA ASP A 233 -27.79 6.17 6.14
C ASP A 233 -26.47 6.15 6.91
N VAL A 234 -25.37 5.70 6.28
CA VAL A 234 -24.02 5.71 6.84
C VAL A 234 -23.54 7.15 7.07
N MET A 235 -23.69 8.03 6.08
CA MET A 235 -23.31 9.45 6.22
C MET A 235 -24.18 10.18 7.25
N SER A 236 -25.49 9.92 7.28
CA SER A 236 -26.40 10.48 8.29
C SER A 236 -26.02 10.03 9.71
N TYR A 237 -25.70 8.75 9.93
CA TYR A 237 -25.23 8.23 11.23
C TYR A 237 -23.97 8.95 11.72
N LEU A 238 -23.04 9.23 10.80
CA LEU A 238 -21.74 9.86 11.04
C LEU A 238 -21.87 11.36 11.34
N HIS A 239 -22.53 12.11 10.47
CA HIS A 239 -22.73 13.54 10.63
C HIS A 239 -23.53 13.87 11.90
N ALA A 240 -24.51 13.05 12.28
CA ALA A 240 -25.27 13.19 13.53
C ALA A 240 -24.40 13.13 14.80
N ARG A 241 -23.16 12.63 14.70
CA ARG A 241 -22.23 12.43 15.84
C ARG A 241 -20.93 13.24 15.72
N GLY A 242 -20.86 14.13 14.72
CA GLY A 242 -19.66 14.92 14.44
C GLY A 242 -18.46 14.06 14.01
N VAL A 243 -18.69 13.06 13.16
CA VAL A 243 -17.64 12.22 12.56
C VAL A 243 -17.72 12.34 11.04
N LYS A 244 -16.58 12.47 10.37
CA LYS A 244 -16.49 12.54 8.90
C LYS A 244 -16.48 11.14 8.27
N GLY A 245 -17.08 10.96 7.11
CA GLY A 245 -17.05 9.73 6.31
C GLY A 245 -16.26 9.87 5.01
N PHE A 246 -15.12 9.21 4.91
CA PHE A 246 -14.30 9.17 3.70
C PHE A 246 -14.50 7.86 2.92
N VAL A 247 -14.85 7.95 1.64
CA VAL A 247 -15.06 6.77 0.78
C VAL A 247 -13.78 6.45 0.01
N ALA A 248 -13.29 5.22 0.13
CA ALA A 248 -12.15 4.76 -0.64
C ALA A 248 -12.57 4.34 -2.06
N LEU A 249 -12.11 5.10 -3.07
CA LEU A 249 -12.17 4.82 -4.51
C LEU A 249 -10.73 4.52 -5.01
N ASN A 250 -9.99 3.76 -4.21
CA ASN A 250 -8.53 3.65 -4.30
C ASN A 250 -8.11 2.41 -5.09
N VAL A 251 -8.46 2.37 -6.37
CA VAL A 251 -7.97 1.39 -7.33
C VAL A 251 -7.63 2.06 -8.66
N LEU A 252 -6.89 1.36 -9.51
CA LEU A 252 -6.83 1.64 -10.94
C LEU A 252 -8.17 1.34 -11.60
N VAL A 253 -8.64 2.21 -12.49
CA VAL A 253 -9.93 2.07 -13.18
C VAL A 253 -9.69 1.86 -14.67
N PHE A 254 -10.40 0.90 -15.27
CA PHE A 254 -10.29 0.57 -16.69
C PHE A 254 -11.31 1.36 -17.53
N ASP A 255 -11.08 1.48 -18.85
CA ASP A 255 -11.92 2.28 -19.76
C ASP A 255 -13.41 1.90 -19.70
N GLU A 256 -13.72 0.61 -19.62
CA GLU A 256 -15.09 0.08 -19.56
C GLU A 256 -15.80 0.42 -18.22
N GLU A 257 -15.04 0.81 -17.19
CA GLU A 257 -15.51 1.06 -15.83
C GLU A 257 -15.73 2.55 -15.54
N LEU A 258 -15.15 3.46 -16.34
CA LEU A 258 -15.21 4.91 -16.11
C LEU A 258 -16.66 5.43 -15.98
N ALA A 259 -17.59 4.89 -16.78
CA ALA A 259 -19.02 5.25 -16.73
C ALA A 259 -19.70 4.76 -15.44
N ALA A 260 -19.26 3.61 -14.91
CA ALA A 260 -19.72 3.12 -13.62
C ALA A 260 -19.19 4.04 -12.50
N VAL A 261 -17.92 4.45 -12.58
CA VAL A 261 -17.28 5.35 -11.60
C VAL A 261 -17.92 6.74 -11.58
N GLU A 262 -18.24 7.35 -12.72
CA GLU A 262 -18.97 8.64 -12.75
C GLU A 262 -20.28 8.56 -11.93
N ALA A 263 -21.04 7.47 -12.06
CA ALA A 263 -22.27 7.27 -11.29
C ALA A 263 -22.01 7.12 -9.77
N ARG A 264 -20.90 6.49 -9.35
CA ARG A 264 -20.53 6.42 -7.92
C ARG A 264 -20.16 7.81 -7.38
N VAL A 265 -19.39 8.60 -8.15
CA VAL A 265 -18.96 9.96 -7.74
C VAL A 265 -20.17 10.88 -7.50
N ARG A 266 -21.19 10.81 -8.37
CA ARG A 266 -22.45 11.56 -8.21
C ARG A 266 -23.18 11.17 -6.92
N ALA A 267 -23.42 9.87 -6.73
CA ALA A 267 -24.07 9.37 -5.52
C ALA A 267 -23.27 9.63 -4.22
N MET A 268 -21.93 9.70 -4.27
CA MET A 268 -21.10 10.13 -3.14
C MET A 268 -21.31 11.62 -2.82
N ALA A 269 -21.37 12.49 -3.83
CA ALA A 269 -21.65 13.91 -3.65
C ALA A 269 -23.08 14.14 -3.10
N GLU A 270 -24.07 13.46 -3.68
CA GLU A 270 -25.49 13.53 -3.28
C GLU A 270 -25.74 12.98 -1.87
N ALA A 271 -25.03 11.93 -1.46
CA ALA A 271 -25.06 11.40 -0.09
C ALA A 271 -24.21 12.20 0.91
N GLY A 272 -23.55 13.28 0.46
CA GLY A 272 -22.78 14.16 1.33
C GLY A 272 -21.46 13.58 1.86
N VAL A 273 -20.78 12.69 1.14
CA VAL A 273 -19.47 12.12 1.52
C VAL A 273 -18.41 13.20 1.75
N ASP A 274 -17.72 13.21 2.90
CA ASP A 274 -16.75 14.27 3.24
C ASP A 274 -15.54 14.35 2.30
N ALA A 275 -15.05 13.21 1.83
CA ALA A 275 -13.96 13.13 0.85
C ALA A 275 -13.89 11.75 0.19
N VAL A 276 -13.30 11.67 -1.01
CA VAL A 276 -13.02 10.42 -1.70
C VAL A 276 -11.51 10.17 -1.76
N ILE A 277 -11.06 8.99 -1.33
CA ILE A 277 -9.65 8.59 -1.37
C ILE A 277 -9.37 7.87 -2.70
N VAL A 278 -8.67 8.53 -3.62
CA VAL A 278 -8.51 8.12 -5.04
C VAL A 278 -7.09 7.63 -5.33
N GLN A 279 -6.93 6.68 -6.27
CA GLN A 279 -5.61 6.31 -6.84
C GLN A 279 -5.41 6.84 -8.27
N ASP A 280 -6.42 6.68 -9.13
CA ASP A 280 -6.30 6.86 -10.58
C ASP A 280 -6.36 8.35 -10.99
N TRP A 281 -5.38 8.82 -11.77
CA TRP A 281 -5.22 10.25 -12.08
C TRP A 281 -6.31 10.77 -13.02
N GLY A 282 -6.81 9.92 -13.91
CA GLY A 282 -7.96 10.17 -14.78
C GLY A 282 -9.28 10.22 -14.01
N VAL A 283 -9.39 9.49 -12.90
CA VAL A 283 -10.52 9.60 -11.98
C VAL A 283 -10.49 10.93 -11.23
N VAL A 284 -9.32 11.50 -10.93
CA VAL A 284 -9.23 12.87 -10.38
C VAL A 284 -9.72 13.92 -11.40
N GLU A 285 -9.28 13.85 -12.68
CA GLU A 285 -9.80 14.76 -13.72
C GLU A 285 -11.32 14.59 -13.95
N LEU A 286 -11.84 13.35 -13.86
CA LEU A 286 -13.28 13.07 -13.92
C LEU A 286 -14.01 13.67 -12.72
N MET A 287 -13.57 13.40 -11.49
CA MET A 287 -14.19 13.88 -10.25
C MET A 287 -14.28 15.40 -10.21
N ARG A 288 -13.17 16.11 -10.46
CA ARG A 288 -13.10 17.58 -10.42
C ARG A 288 -14.00 18.26 -11.47
N ARG A 289 -14.48 17.54 -12.49
CA ARG A 289 -15.48 18.02 -13.46
C ARG A 289 -16.92 17.52 -13.19
N VAL A 290 -17.09 16.39 -12.51
CA VAL A 290 -18.41 15.82 -12.18
C VAL A 290 -18.97 16.44 -10.91
N ALA A 291 -18.16 16.52 -9.86
CA ALA A 291 -18.49 16.99 -8.52
C ALA A 291 -17.35 17.88 -7.98
N PRO A 292 -17.22 19.13 -8.45
CA PRO A 292 -16.12 20.02 -8.07
C PRO A 292 -16.09 20.33 -6.56
N GLY A 293 -17.25 20.32 -5.89
CA GLY A 293 -17.39 20.53 -4.44
C GLY A 293 -17.15 19.30 -3.56
N LEU A 294 -16.82 18.13 -4.13
CA LEU A 294 -16.55 16.89 -3.38
C LEU A 294 -15.02 16.70 -3.21
N PRO A 295 -14.46 16.79 -1.98
CA PRO A 295 -13.02 16.72 -1.75
C PRO A 295 -12.33 15.45 -2.21
N VAL A 296 -11.10 15.58 -2.71
CA VAL A 296 -10.29 14.44 -3.19
C VAL A 296 -9.02 14.29 -2.34
N HIS A 297 -8.85 13.10 -1.77
CA HIS A 297 -7.67 12.70 -1.00
C HIS A 297 -6.81 11.71 -1.83
N GLY A 298 -5.51 11.96 -1.94
CA GLY A 298 -4.59 11.11 -2.70
C GLY A 298 -4.21 9.86 -1.92
N SER A 299 -4.54 8.68 -2.46
CA SER A 299 -4.23 7.39 -1.84
C SER A 299 -2.72 7.14 -1.78
N THR A 300 -2.28 6.41 -0.75
CA THR A 300 -0.91 5.85 -0.67
C THR A 300 -0.56 4.99 -1.90
N GLN A 301 -1.56 4.45 -2.62
CA GLN A 301 -1.38 3.74 -3.90
C GLN A 301 -1.01 4.63 -5.10
N MET A 302 -1.01 5.96 -4.94
CA MET A 302 -0.39 6.89 -5.90
C MET A 302 1.14 6.91 -5.77
N SER A 303 1.72 6.15 -4.84
CA SER A 303 3.17 6.04 -4.58
C SER A 303 3.83 7.36 -4.21
N ILE A 304 3.12 8.28 -3.52
CA ILE A 304 3.68 9.60 -3.17
C ILE A 304 4.66 9.49 -2.00
N THR A 305 5.93 9.68 -2.32
CA THR A 305 7.08 9.51 -1.41
C THR A 305 7.94 10.77 -1.28
N SER A 306 7.63 11.85 -2.00
CA SER A 306 8.41 13.10 -2.00
C SER A 306 7.53 14.34 -2.03
N ALA A 307 8.11 15.50 -1.75
CA ALA A 307 7.41 16.78 -1.75
C ALA A 307 6.93 17.18 -3.15
N GLU A 308 7.77 16.94 -4.16
CA GLU A 308 7.50 17.14 -5.59
C GLU A 308 6.35 16.23 -6.07
N GLY A 309 6.27 15.00 -5.54
CA GLY A 309 5.15 14.10 -5.79
C GLY A 309 3.84 14.55 -5.11
N ALA A 310 3.92 15.18 -3.94
CA ALA A 310 2.74 15.76 -3.28
C ALA A 310 2.27 17.04 -4.01
N ALA A 311 3.19 17.88 -4.47
CA ALA A 311 2.88 19.07 -5.26
C ALA A 311 2.17 18.70 -6.57
N TRP A 312 2.67 17.68 -7.30
CA TRP A 312 2.02 17.14 -8.50
C TRP A 312 0.53 16.83 -8.31
N VAL A 313 0.19 16.10 -7.24
CA VAL A 313 -1.21 15.72 -7.00
C VAL A 313 -2.03 16.89 -6.46
N SER A 314 -1.42 17.82 -5.70
CA SER A 314 -2.09 19.05 -5.28
C SER A 314 -2.42 19.97 -6.46
N GLU A 315 -1.59 20.03 -7.49
CA GLU A 315 -1.85 20.74 -8.76
C GLU A 315 -2.98 20.09 -9.58
N LEU A 316 -3.26 18.80 -9.37
CA LEU A 316 -4.45 18.12 -9.88
C LEU A 316 -5.70 18.33 -8.99
N GLY A 317 -5.57 19.15 -7.94
CA GLY A 317 -6.64 19.44 -6.99
C GLY A 317 -6.84 18.37 -5.92
N VAL A 318 -5.79 17.66 -5.49
CA VAL A 318 -5.84 16.81 -4.28
C VAL A 318 -5.60 17.66 -3.03
N GLU A 319 -6.51 17.59 -2.07
CA GLU A 319 -6.53 18.45 -0.87
C GLU A 319 -5.76 17.83 0.32
N ARG A 320 -5.66 16.49 0.35
CA ARG A 320 -4.92 15.72 1.37
C ARG A 320 -4.15 14.57 0.72
N VAL A 321 -2.90 14.34 1.10
CA VAL A 321 -2.06 13.25 0.57
C VAL A 321 -1.76 12.22 1.65
N VAL A 322 -2.11 10.96 1.40
CA VAL A 322 -1.71 9.81 2.22
C VAL A 322 -0.33 9.32 1.77
N VAL A 323 0.72 9.65 2.52
CA VAL A 323 2.11 9.41 2.11
C VAL A 323 2.50 7.92 2.13
N GLY A 324 3.64 7.60 1.51
CA GLY A 324 4.27 6.28 1.61
C GLY A 324 4.52 5.84 3.05
N ARG A 325 4.33 4.55 3.32
CA ARG A 325 4.61 3.91 4.62
C ARG A 325 6.10 3.60 4.82
N GLU A 326 6.88 3.88 3.79
CA GLU A 326 8.31 3.70 3.62
C GLU A 326 9.11 4.98 4.00
N LEU A 327 8.42 6.05 4.44
CA LEU A 327 9.02 7.30 4.88
C LEU A 327 9.28 7.33 6.40
N SER A 328 10.39 7.96 6.79
CA SER A 328 10.69 8.36 8.17
C SER A 328 9.96 9.65 8.57
N VAL A 329 9.84 9.91 9.88
CA VAL A 329 9.25 11.17 10.40
C VAL A 329 9.97 12.40 9.81
N ARG A 330 11.29 12.32 9.59
CA ARG A 330 12.11 13.37 8.96
C ARG A 330 11.79 13.57 7.48
N GLU A 331 11.45 12.51 6.75
CA GLU A 331 11.02 12.61 5.34
C GLU A 331 9.59 13.12 5.23
N ILE A 332 8.67 12.65 6.09
CA ILE A 332 7.27 13.12 6.16
C ILE A 332 7.20 14.62 6.44
N ALA A 333 8.01 15.12 7.40
CA ALA A 333 8.10 16.57 7.67
C ALA A 333 8.50 17.37 6.42
N LYS A 334 9.42 16.87 5.61
CA LYS A 334 9.87 17.51 4.35
C LYS A 334 8.83 17.44 3.24
N VAL A 335 8.02 16.38 3.17
CA VAL A 335 6.87 16.33 2.26
C VAL A 335 5.91 17.46 2.61
N ARG A 336 5.52 17.58 3.89
CA ARG A 336 4.65 18.68 4.37
C ARG A 336 5.22 20.07 4.06
N ASP A 337 6.53 20.26 4.16
CA ASP A 337 7.17 21.56 3.93
C ASP A 337 7.13 22.02 2.47
N GLY A 338 7.15 21.09 1.51
CA GLY A 338 6.97 21.44 0.10
C GLY A 338 5.51 21.64 -0.34
N VAL A 339 4.54 21.27 0.51
CA VAL A 339 3.10 21.46 0.24
C VAL A 339 2.35 22.07 1.44
N PRO A 340 2.68 23.31 1.86
CA PRO A 340 2.07 23.94 3.04
C PRO A 340 0.55 24.20 2.91
N GLY A 341 -0.02 24.10 1.71
CA GLY A 341 -1.45 24.21 1.43
C GLY A 341 -2.18 22.86 1.30
N THR A 342 -1.49 21.73 1.49
CA THR A 342 -2.05 20.38 1.30
C THR A 342 -1.90 19.58 2.58
N GLU A 343 -2.97 18.94 3.06
CA GLU A 343 -2.90 18.16 4.29
C GLU A 343 -2.07 16.87 4.11
N VAL A 344 -1.26 16.52 5.11
CA VAL A 344 -0.46 15.29 5.10
C VAL A 344 -1.06 14.26 6.06
N GLU A 345 -1.37 13.08 5.53
CA GLU A 345 -1.91 11.96 6.29
C GLU A 345 -0.89 10.80 6.33
N ALA A 346 -0.64 10.27 7.53
CA ALA A 346 0.29 9.17 7.74
C ALA A 346 -0.41 7.96 8.38
N PHE A 347 0.01 6.75 8.00
CA PHE A 347 -0.39 5.55 8.73
C PHE A 347 0.30 5.52 10.09
N VAL A 348 -0.45 5.20 11.15
CA VAL A 348 0.07 5.10 12.52
C VAL A 348 0.01 3.69 13.11
N HIS A 349 -0.83 2.80 12.58
CA HIS A 349 -1.00 1.47 13.14
C HIS A 349 -1.41 0.41 12.12
N GLY A 350 -1.05 -0.85 12.40
CA GLY A 350 -1.55 -2.02 11.69
C GLY A 350 -0.64 -2.52 10.56
N ALA A 351 -1.25 -3.04 9.49
CA ALA A 351 -0.56 -3.93 8.56
C ALA A 351 0.39 -3.22 7.57
N LEU A 352 1.69 -3.18 7.91
CA LEU A 352 2.75 -2.82 6.94
C LEU A 352 2.72 -3.71 5.69
N CYS A 353 2.77 -3.06 4.53
CA CYS A 353 3.19 -3.69 3.29
C CYS A 353 4.72 -3.78 3.25
N VAL A 354 5.28 -4.72 2.48
CA VAL A 354 6.71 -4.74 2.16
C VAL A 354 7.02 -4.00 0.85
N SER A 355 6.05 -3.98 -0.06
CA SER A 355 6.15 -3.37 -1.39
C SER A 355 5.56 -1.97 -1.35
N TYR A 356 6.23 -1.05 -2.04
CA TYR A 356 5.75 0.30 -2.32
C TYR A 356 4.30 0.27 -2.81
N SER A 357 3.49 1.14 -2.23
CA SER A 357 2.04 1.11 -2.38
C SER A 357 1.64 1.54 -3.80
N GLY A 358 0.88 0.69 -4.50
CA GLY A 358 0.55 0.86 -5.92
C GLY A 358 1.57 0.24 -6.91
N GLN A 359 2.63 -0.43 -6.43
CA GLN A 359 3.74 -0.95 -7.25
C GLN A 359 3.98 -2.45 -6.99
N CYS A 360 2.93 -3.27 -6.94
CA CYS A 360 3.07 -4.70 -6.58
C CYS A 360 2.27 -5.63 -7.52
N PHE A 361 3.00 -6.28 -8.43
CA PHE A 361 2.41 -7.15 -9.47
C PHE A 361 2.39 -8.65 -9.11
N SER A 362 2.90 -9.03 -7.92
CA SER A 362 2.96 -10.43 -7.43
C SER A 362 1.63 -11.20 -7.48
N SER A 363 0.51 -10.54 -7.18
CA SER A 363 -0.80 -11.21 -7.19
C SER A 363 -1.36 -11.42 -8.60
N GLU A 364 -0.90 -10.61 -9.57
CA GLU A 364 -1.29 -10.73 -10.97
C GLU A 364 -0.53 -11.87 -11.63
N ALA A 365 0.81 -11.83 -11.54
CA ALA A 365 1.72 -12.81 -12.13
C ALA A 365 1.42 -14.27 -11.75
N TRP A 366 0.84 -14.52 -10.57
CA TRP A 366 0.56 -15.88 -10.06
C TRP A 366 -0.93 -16.22 -9.98
N GLY A 367 -1.84 -15.39 -10.51
CA GLY A 367 -3.26 -15.67 -10.31
C GLY A 367 -4.32 -14.85 -11.04
N GLY A 368 -4.00 -13.84 -11.85
CA GLY A 368 -5.04 -12.99 -12.46
C GLY A 368 -5.87 -12.28 -11.38
N ARG A 369 -5.18 -11.47 -10.56
CA ARG A 369 -5.65 -10.80 -9.34
C ARG A 369 -4.80 -9.56 -9.09
N SER A 370 -5.18 -8.42 -9.66
CA SER A 370 -4.48 -7.16 -9.38
C SER A 370 -4.46 -6.83 -7.87
N ALA A 371 -3.27 -6.68 -7.30
CA ALA A 371 -3.12 -6.19 -5.93
C ALA A 371 -3.43 -4.69 -5.85
N ASN A 372 -3.14 -3.94 -6.92
CA ASN A 372 -3.46 -2.52 -7.09
C ASN A 372 -4.98 -2.28 -7.13
N ARG A 373 -5.77 -3.25 -7.61
CA ARG A 373 -7.25 -3.27 -7.57
C ARG A 373 -7.83 -4.06 -6.39
N GLY A 374 -7.07 -4.18 -5.29
CA GLY A 374 -7.58 -4.70 -4.02
C GLY A 374 -7.72 -6.22 -3.90
N GLN A 375 -7.37 -6.99 -4.93
CA GLN A 375 -7.46 -8.45 -4.91
C GLN A 375 -6.21 -9.12 -4.30
N CYS A 376 -5.32 -8.36 -3.67
CA CYS A 376 -4.03 -8.78 -3.12
C CYS A 376 -4.07 -10.15 -2.42
N ALA A 377 -3.21 -11.07 -2.90
CA ALA A 377 -3.06 -12.44 -2.45
C ALA A 377 -2.12 -12.60 -1.24
N GLN A 378 -1.44 -11.51 -0.82
CA GLN A 378 -0.47 -11.49 0.28
C GLN A 378 0.75 -12.39 0.06
N ALA A 379 1.20 -12.48 -1.20
CA ALA A 379 2.38 -13.22 -1.65
C ALA A 379 3.64 -13.05 -0.74
N CYS A 380 3.92 -11.82 -0.28
CA CYS A 380 5.01 -11.52 0.65
C CYS A 380 4.93 -12.21 2.04
N ARG A 381 3.87 -12.98 2.31
CA ARG A 381 3.65 -13.77 3.53
C ARG A 381 3.80 -15.28 3.31
N LEU A 382 4.19 -15.70 2.11
CA LEU A 382 4.62 -17.07 1.81
C LEU A 382 6.06 -17.32 2.30
N PRO A 383 6.46 -18.58 2.52
CA PRO A 383 7.85 -18.92 2.77
C PRO A 383 8.68 -18.74 1.50
N TYR A 384 9.95 -18.36 1.66
CA TYR A 384 10.94 -18.29 0.59
C TYR A 384 12.28 -18.87 1.05
N GLY A 385 12.93 -19.63 0.18
CA GLY A 385 14.34 -19.96 0.30
C GLY A 385 15.21 -18.79 -0.15
N LEU A 386 16.39 -18.62 0.45
CA LEU A 386 17.37 -17.62 0.02
C LEU A 386 18.48 -18.30 -0.77
N LEU A 387 18.67 -17.92 -2.04
CA LEU A 387 19.83 -18.33 -2.83
C LEU A 387 20.81 -17.17 -2.92
N VAL A 388 22.10 -17.49 -2.74
CA VAL A 388 23.24 -16.57 -2.90
C VAL A 388 24.21 -17.25 -3.86
N ASP A 389 24.51 -16.62 -4.99
CA ASP A 389 25.39 -17.13 -6.04
C ASP A 389 25.03 -18.56 -6.51
N GLY A 390 23.72 -18.81 -6.63
CA GLY A 390 23.14 -20.11 -7.02
C GLY A 390 23.01 -21.14 -5.87
N VAL A 391 23.55 -20.86 -4.68
CA VAL A 391 23.57 -21.79 -3.55
C VAL A 391 22.49 -21.44 -2.53
N ILE A 392 21.67 -22.42 -2.12
CA ILE A 392 20.70 -22.25 -1.03
C ILE A 392 21.45 -21.96 0.28
N ARG A 393 21.11 -20.86 0.93
CA ARG A 393 21.62 -20.50 2.25
C ARG A 393 20.65 -20.96 3.33
N GLU A 394 21.14 -21.80 4.24
CA GLU A 394 20.40 -22.18 5.44
C GLU A 394 20.18 -20.97 6.36
N LEU A 395 18.91 -20.76 6.76
CA LEU A 395 18.46 -19.66 7.61
C LEU A 395 17.80 -20.13 8.92
N GLY A 396 17.95 -21.41 9.27
CA GLY A 396 17.42 -21.99 10.51
C GLY A 396 15.90 -21.92 10.59
N ASP A 397 15.39 -21.11 11.52
CA ASP A 397 13.97 -20.92 11.79
C ASP A 397 13.30 -19.77 10.98
N VAL A 398 14.06 -19.11 10.11
CA VAL A 398 13.55 -18.02 9.25
C VAL A 398 13.10 -18.58 7.90
N ARG A 399 11.90 -18.17 7.46
CA ARG A 399 11.30 -18.55 6.16
C ARG A 399 10.58 -17.39 5.46
N TYR A 400 9.99 -16.46 6.20
CA TYR A 400 9.12 -15.42 5.65
C TYR A 400 9.93 -14.16 5.32
N LEU A 401 10.81 -14.26 4.32
CA LEU A 401 11.86 -13.27 4.01
C LEU A 401 11.33 -11.89 3.57
N LEU A 402 10.06 -11.80 3.18
CA LEU A 402 9.37 -10.56 2.78
C LEU A 402 8.26 -10.15 3.76
N SER A 403 8.22 -10.74 4.95
CA SER A 403 7.16 -10.55 5.95
C SER A 403 7.63 -9.63 7.10
N PRO A 404 7.34 -8.31 7.07
CA PRO A 404 7.68 -7.41 8.18
C PRO A 404 6.89 -7.73 9.46
N GLN A 405 7.18 -6.98 10.53
CA GLN A 405 6.33 -6.86 11.74
C GLN A 405 5.15 -5.86 11.51
N ASP A 406 4.31 -5.58 12.50
CA ASP A 406 3.17 -4.63 12.41
C ASP A 406 3.57 -3.20 12.81
N LEU A 407 2.91 -2.19 12.24
CA LEU A 407 3.17 -0.78 12.54
C LEU A 407 2.57 -0.38 13.90
N MET A 408 3.35 0.35 14.69
CA MET A 408 2.88 1.14 15.83
C MET A 408 3.73 2.42 15.90
N ALA A 409 3.13 3.54 15.52
CA ALA A 409 3.70 4.88 15.62
C ALA A 409 3.40 5.52 16.99
N VAL A 410 4.20 6.54 17.32
CA VAL A 410 4.14 7.37 18.54
C VAL A 410 4.02 8.86 18.09
N PRO A 411 3.62 9.82 18.96
CA PRO A 411 3.25 11.18 18.51
C PRO A 411 4.33 12.11 17.93
N GLU A 412 5.54 11.66 17.56
CA GLU A 412 6.52 12.47 16.84
C GLU A 412 5.95 13.00 15.50
N LEU A 413 5.02 12.26 14.89
CA LEU A 413 4.29 12.68 13.69
C LEU A 413 3.48 13.97 13.89
N ILE A 414 3.04 14.29 15.11
CA ILE A 414 2.37 15.56 15.41
C ILE A 414 3.36 16.72 15.23
N ARG A 415 4.58 16.60 15.77
CA ARG A 415 5.66 17.58 15.61
C ARG A 415 6.14 17.71 14.16
N ALA A 416 6.02 16.64 13.37
CA ALA A 416 6.25 16.67 11.92
C ALA A 416 5.18 17.45 11.13
N GLY A 417 4.01 17.71 11.72
CA GLY A 417 2.89 18.43 11.11
C GLY A 417 1.95 17.56 10.29
N VAL A 418 1.77 16.29 10.68
CA VAL A 418 0.77 15.39 10.07
C VAL A 418 -0.63 15.78 10.54
N SER A 419 -1.50 16.14 9.60
CA SER A 419 -2.91 16.53 9.82
C SER A 419 -3.81 15.37 10.21
N CYS A 420 -3.49 14.14 9.79
CA CYS A 420 -4.35 12.99 10.02
C CYS A 420 -3.57 11.68 10.28
N PHE A 421 -3.97 10.96 11.34
CA PHE A 421 -3.42 9.70 11.81
C PHE A 421 -4.32 8.54 11.35
N LYS A 422 -3.91 7.82 10.29
CA LYS A 422 -4.68 6.72 9.71
C LYS A 422 -4.35 5.37 10.37
N ILE A 423 -5.36 4.68 10.87
CA ILE A 423 -5.23 3.31 11.40
C ILE A 423 -5.59 2.31 10.29
N GLU A 424 -4.67 1.42 9.88
CA GLU A 424 -5.00 0.38 8.89
C GLU A 424 -5.78 -0.78 9.54
N GLY A 425 -6.96 -1.11 9.00
CA GLY A 425 -7.75 -2.18 9.61
C GLY A 425 -9.07 -2.59 8.96
N ARG A 426 -9.39 -2.21 7.71
CA ARG A 426 -10.74 -2.47 7.13
C ARG A 426 -11.16 -3.95 7.01
N LEU A 427 -10.26 -4.90 7.28
CA LEU A 427 -10.52 -6.35 7.36
C LEU A 427 -10.53 -6.91 8.80
N LYS A 428 -10.63 -6.04 9.83
CA LYS A 428 -10.57 -6.40 11.25
C LYS A 428 -11.94 -6.42 11.91
N GLY A 429 -12.04 -7.12 13.04
CA GLY A 429 -13.23 -7.10 13.91
C GLY A 429 -13.41 -5.74 14.60
N PRO A 430 -14.63 -5.43 15.06
CA PRO A 430 -14.92 -4.17 15.75
C PRO A 430 -14.10 -3.96 17.03
N GLU A 431 -13.68 -5.01 17.73
CA GLU A 431 -12.83 -4.93 18.94
C GLU A 431 -11.48 -4.26 18.65
N TYR A 432 -10.85 -4.63 17.53
CA TYR A 432 -9.62 -3.99 17.06
C TYR A 432 -9.85 -2.51 16.75
N VAL A 433 -10.98 -2.18 16.11
CA VAL A 433 -11.31 -0.79 15.75
C VAL A 433 -11.58 0.05 16.99
N ALA A 434 -12.36 -0.46 17.95
CA ALA A 434 -12.63 0.18 19.24
C ALA A 434 -11.32 0.47 20.00
N LEU A 435 -10.47 -0.54 20.19
CA LEU A 435 -9.23 -0.37 20.94
C LEU A 435 -8.26 0.58 20.25
N THR A 436 -7.99 0.38 18.95
CA THR A 436 -6.99 1.19 18.25
C THR A 436 -7.43 2.64 18.16
N THR A 437 -8.70 2.91 17.89
CA THR A 437 -9.26 4.27 17.92
C THR A 437 -9.13 4.90 19.31
N GLN A 438 -9.55 4.18 20.36
CA GLN A 438 -9.45 4.67 21.75
C GLN A 438 -8.01 5.00 22.18
N VAL A 439 -7.05 4.14 21.80
CA VAL A 439 -5.63 4.32 22.16
C VAL A 439 -5.03 5.49 21.40
N TYR A 440 -5.26 5.60 20.08
CA TYR A 440 -4.70 6.71 19.30
C TYR A 440 -5.40 8.05 19.56
N ARG A 441 -6.71 8.10 19.85
CA ARG A 441 -7.42 9.28 20.35
C ARG A 441 -6.72 9.85 21.58
N ARG A 442 -6.61 9.05 22.65
CA ARG A 442 -5.93 9.45 23.90
C ARG A 442 -4.48 9.87 23.70
N ALA A 443 -3.73 9.17 22.84
CA ALA A 443 -2.34 9.51 22.55
C ALA A 443 -2.19 10.85 21.81
N VAL A 444 -3.09 11.15 20.87
CA VAL A 444 -3.13 12.46 20.19
C VAL A 444 -3.62 13.56 21.12
N ASP A 445 -4.56 13.26 22.03
CA ASP A 445 -5.07 14.23 23.00
C ASP A 445 -4.00 14.69 23.98
N ALA A 446 -3.36 13.76 24.69
CA ALA A 446 -2.29 14.08 25.65
C ALA A 446 -1.10 14.78 24.98
N ALA A 447 -0.71 14.32 23.78
CA ALA A 447 0.37 14.95 23.01
C ALA A 447 0.03 16.38 22.55
N TRP A 448 -1.24 16.63 22.17
CA TRP A 448 -1.69 17.96 21.77
C TRP A 448 -1.77 18.92 22.97
N GLU A 449 -2.29 18.46 24.10
CA GLU A 449 -2.37 19.23 25.34
C GLU A 449 -0.98 19.63 25.85
N GLU A 450 0.01 18.71 25.84
CA GLU A 450 1.41 19.05 26.13
C GLU A 450 1.96 20.12 25.16
N LEU A 451 1.74 19.95 23.86
CA LEU A 451 2.28 20.85 22.82
C LEU A 451 1.62 22.23 22.78
N THR A 452 0.41 22.38 23.33
CA THR A 452 -0.37 23.63 23.30
C THR A 452 -0.53 24.29 24.67
N ALA A 453 -0.05 23.66 25.75
CA ALA A 453 -0.11 24.22 27.10
C ALA A 453 0.59 25.60 27.18
N PRO A 454 -0.06 26.63 27.79
CA PRO A 454 0.55 27.96 27.92
C PRO A 454 1.78 27.90 28.84
N HIS A 455 2.95 28.05 28.23
CA HIS A 455 4.24 27.99 28.92
C HIS A 455 4.41 29.17 29.89
N THR A 456 3.97 28.98 31.14
CA THR A 456 3.97 30.00 32.18
C THR A 456 5.40 30.37 32.56
N ARG A 457 5.93 31.46 31.97
CA ARG A 457 7.30 31.95 32.18
C ARG A 457 7.48 32.64 33.54
N THR A 458 7.26 31.93 34.64
CA THR A 458 7.62 32.38 36.00
C THR A 458 9.14 32.31 36.22
N ARG A 459 9.89 33.15 35.49
CA ARG A 459 11.23 33.59 35.90
C ARG A 459 11.08 34.60 37.04
N THR A 460 10.79 34.12 38.24
CA THR A 460 10.81 34.96 39.45
C THR A 460 12.24 35.42 39.71
N ALA A 461 12.52 36.70 39.44
CA ALA A 461 13.83 37.32 39.62
C ALA A 461 14.13 37.63 41.10
N ALA A 462 14.10 36.61 41.96
CA ALA A 462 14.41 36.67 43.37
C ALA A 462 15.09 35.36 43.80
N GLY A 463 16.37 35.42 44.16
CA GLY A 463 17.18 34.26 44.57
C GLY A 463 18.66 34.36 44.21
N ALA A 464 19.00 35.06 43.12
CA ALA A 464 20.38 35.26 42.70
C ALA A 464 21.08 36.41 43.47
N ARG A 465 21.43 36.19 44.75
CA ARG A 465 22.41 36.97 45.55
C ARG A 465 22.61 36.43 46.99
N ALA A 466 23.25 35.27 47.15
CA ALA A 466 23.97 34.85 48.37
C ALA A 466 24.58 33.44 48.26
N ALA A 467 25.73 33.27 47.58
CA ALA A 467 26.66 32.13 47.75
C ALA A 467 27.90 32.26 46.83
N GLU A 468 28.75 33.27 47.04
CA GLU A 468 30.09 33.33 46.42
C GLU A 468 31.15 33.53 47.50
N THR A 469 31.76 32.41 47.92
CA THR A 469 33.06 32.33 48.62
C THR A 469 33.70 30.99 48.26
N GLU A 470 35.01 30.99 48.03
CA GLU A 470 35.68 29.98 47.19
C GLU A 470 36.26 28.78 47.96
N ALA A 471 36.15 27.59 47.36
CA ALA A 471 37.14 26.50 47.41
C ALA A 471 36.83 25.49 46.27
N ASP A 472 37.86 24.84 45.71
CA ASP A 472 37.80 24.20 44.38
C ASP A 472 37.99 22.65 44.38
N VAL A 473 37.85 22.05 43.20
CA VAL A 473 38.22 20.69 42.74
C VAL A 473 37.14 19.60 42.87
N GLY A 474 36.48 19.28 41.74
CA GLY A 474 35.71 18.03 41.55
C GLY A 474 34.45 18.16 40.68
N GLY A 475 34.58 18.30 39.36
CA GLY A 475 33.46 18.62 38.46
C GLY A 475 32.49 17.47 38.14
N GLY A 476 31.20 17.80 37.94
CA GLY A 476 30.16 16.83 37.57
C GLY A 476 28.90 17.43 36.91
N SER A 477 28.22 16.57 36.13
CA SER A 477 26.82 16.63 35.65
C SER A 477 26.22 17.94 35.09
N SER A 478 26.00 17.91 33.77
CA SER A 478 24.82 18.41 33.04
C SER A 478 23.55 18.73 33.85
N GLY A 479 22.96 19.92 33.63
CA GLY A 479 21.65 20.34 34.16
C GLY A 479 20.67 20.82 33.08
N GLY A 480 20.38 19.98 32.06
CA GLY A 480 19.54 20.37 30.93
C GLY A 480 18.77 19.26 30.21
N GLY A 481 18.64 18.08 30.83
CA GLY A 481 17.97 16.91 30.21
C GLY A 481 16.51 16.71 30.63
N ASP A 482 16.14 17.07 31.87
CA ASP A 482 14.94 16.54 32.50
C ASP A 482 13.62 17.03 31.89
N ALA A 483 13.55 18.25 31.37
CA ALA A 483 12.32 18.75 30.74
C ALA A 483 11.94 17.95 29.47
N ALA A 484 12.92 17.62 28.64
CA ALA A 484 12.71 16.78 27.45
C ALA A 484 12.43 15.33 27.82
N ALA A 485 13.10 14.80 28.85
CA ALA A 485 12.86 13.45 29.37
C ALA A 485 11.49 13.30 30.06
N ALA A 486 10.96 14.36 30.67
CA ALA A 486 9.62 14.40 31.25
C ALA A 486 8.53 14.43 30.17
N ALA A 487 8.68 15.30 29.16
CA ALA A 487 7.77 15.35 28.00
C ALA A 487 7.71 14.00 27.26
N ALA A 488 8.87 13.38 27.02
CA ALA A 488 8.94 12.03 26.42
C ALA A 488 8.26 10.93 27.27
N ARG A 489 8.03 11.15 28.57
CA ARG A 489 7.35 10.20 29.47
C ARG A 489 5.84 10.41 29.56
N ALA A 490 5.34 11.64 29.38
CA ALA A 490 3.91 11.93 29.43
C ALA A 490 3.14 11.44 28.19
N VAL A 491 3.83 11.38 27.04
CA VAL A 491 3.24 11.11 25.71
C VAL A 491 3.43 9.65 25.24
N ALA A 492 4.11 8.81 26.03
CA ALA A 492 4.31 7.40 25.71
C ALA A 492 3.06 6.55 25.99
N LEU A 493 2.78 5.56 25.13
CA LEU A 493 1.75 4.55 25.40
C LEU A 493 2.11 3.77 26.66
N THR A 494 1.15 3.60 27.58
CA THR A 494 1.36 2.74 28.75
C THR A 494 1.58 1.29 28.32
N GLU A 495 2.36 0.54 29.09
CA GLU A 495 2.67 -0.85 28.76
C GLU A 495 1.40 -1.74 28.71
N GLN A 496 0.36 -1.41 29.49
CA GLN A 496 -0.95 -2.08 29.37
C GLN A 496 -1.67 -1.76 28.06
N GLN A 497 -1.65 -0.50 27.58
CA GLN A 497 -2.17 -0.18 26.24
C GLN A 497 -1.38 -0.91 25.15
N ARG A 498 -0.06 -1.05 25.33
CA ARG A 498 0.78 -1.80 24.40
C ARG A 498 0.45 -3.29 24.41
N TRP A 499 0.26 -3.92 25.57
CA TRP A 499 -0.21 -5.31 25.65
C TRP A 499 -1.62 -5.49 25.05
N ASP A 500 -2.55 -4.56 25.30
CA ASP A 500 -3.88 -4.59 24.67
C ASP A 500 -3.76 -4.52 23.12
N LEU A 501 -2.90 -3.65 22.57
CA LEU A 501 -2.62 -3.56 21.13
C LEU A 501 -1.97 -4.84 20.57
N GLU A 502 -0.95 -5.37 21.26
CA GLU A 502 -0.30 -6.63 20.91
C GLU A 502 -1.31 -7.79 20.90
N GLN A 503 -2.25 -7.79 21.86
CA GLN A 503 -3.29 -8.79 22.01
C GLN A 503 -4.30 -8.80 20.86
N VAL A 504 -4.71 -7.63 20.33
CA VAL A 504 -5.63 -7.58 19.19
C VAL A 504 -4.93 -7.75 17.85
N PHE A 505 -3.70 -7.24 17.69
CA PHE A 505 -2.93 -7.42 16.46
C PHE A 505 -1.42 -7.08 16.53
N ALA A 506 -0.61 -8.00 17.06
CA ALA A 506 0.80 -8.10 16.69
C ALA A 506 1.14 -9.40 15.93
N ARG A 507 1.87 -9.29 14.81
CA ARG A 507 2.62 -10.38 14.17
C ARG A 507 3.93 -10.66 14.92
N GLY A 508 3.81 -11.34 16.06
CA GLY A 508 4.96 -11.74 16.89
C GLY A 508 5.99 -12.57 16.10
N GLN A 509 7.16 -11.98 15.83
CA GLN A 509 8.30 -12.68 15.20
C GLN A 509 9.45 -12.93 16.19
N ASP A 510 9.60 -12.06 17.20
CA ASP A 510 10.62 -12.12 18.23
C ASP A 510 10.10 -11.47 19.53
N GLY A 511 10.76 -11.79 20.66
CA GLY A 511 10.39 -11.25 21.97
C GLY A 511 10.90 -9.85 22.29
N ALA A 512 11.81 -9.28 21.47
CA ALA A 512 12.41 -7.95 21.72
C ALA A 512 11.55 -6.82 21.14
N HIS A 513 10.75 -7.11 20.12
CA HIS A 513 9.82 -6.16 19.49
C HIS A 513 8.36 -6.59 19.62
N ARG A 514 8.11 -7.84 20.06
CA ARG A 514 6.78 -8.40 20.37
C ARG A 514 5.79 -8.31 19.20
N GLY A 515 6.29 -8.17 17.97
CA GLY A 515 5.48 -8.03 16.75
C GLY A 515 5.08 -6.60 16.38
N LEU A 516 5.39 -5.58 17.20
CA LEU A 516 5.10 -4.16 16.91
C LEU A 516 6.40 -3.36 16.71
N THR A 517 6.46 -2.64 15.59
CA THR A 517 7.60 -1.81 15.15
C THR A 517 7.12 -0.43 14.67
N PRO A 518 7.91 0.64 14.83
CA PRO A 518 7.67 1.91 14.13
C PRO A 518 7.87 1.82 12.61
N GLY A 519 8.22 0.65 12.08
CA GLY A 519 8.37 0.43 10.64
C GLY A 519 9.58 1.18 10.09
N PHE A 520 9.33 2.13 9.20
CA PHE A 520 10.35 3.03 8.64
C PHE A 520 10.35 4.42 9.29
N LEU A 521 9.50 4.69 10.29
CA LEU A 521 9.37 6.02 10.92
C LEU A 521 10.67 6.50 11.59
N GLU A 522 11.42 5.58 12.20
CA GLU A 522 12.79 5.81 12.74
C GLU A 522 13.89 5.86 11.66
N GLY A 523 13.53 5.84 10.37
CA GLY A 523 14.44 5.57 9.27
C GLY A 523 14.61 4.07 8.98
N VAL A 524 15.47 3.78 8.01
CA VAL A 524 15.74 2.42 7.53
C VAL A 524 16.52 1.62 8.56
N ARG A 525 15.90 0.56 9.10
CA ARG A 525 16.52 -0.42 10.02
C ARG A 525 16.22 -1.84 9.57
N HIS A 526 16.89 -2.30 8.50
CA HIS A 526 16.54 -3.56 7.84
C HIS A 526 16.52 -4.77 8.81
N GLN A 527 17.43 -4.82 9.78
CA GLN A 527 17.56 -5.91 10.76
C GLN A 527 16.34 -6.05 11.69
N ARG A 528 15.66 -4.94 12.03
CA ARG A 528 14.51 -4.88 12.94
C ARG A 528 13.17 -5.19 12.25
N LEU A 529 13.02 -4.72 11.01
CA LEU A 529 11.73 -4.73 10.31
C LEU A 529 11.22 -6.13 9.96
N VAL A 530 12.12 -6.99 9.46
CA VAL A 530 11.83 -8.37 9.07
C VAL A 530 12.74 -9.29 9.87
N ARG A 531 12.17 -10.09 10.77
CA ARG A 531 12.86 -11.24 11.37
C ARG A 531 12.46 -12.54 10.67
N GLY A 532 11.26 -12.63 10.13
CA GLY A 532 10.85 -13.68 9.18
C GLY A 532 10.53 -15.06 9.76
N ARG A 533 10.31 -15.20 11.08
CA ARG A 533 9.82 -16.47 11.70
C ARG A 533 8.29 -16.64 11.59
N ALA A 534 7.52 -15.56 11.44
CA ALA A 534 6.05 -15.65 11.43
C ALA A 534 5.36 -14.64 10.46
N PRO A 535 4.27 -15.06 9.77
CA PRO A 535 3.40 -14.16 9.00
C PRO A 535 2.08 -13.87 9.74
N ARG A 536 1.74 -14.67 10.77
CA ARG A 536 0.47 -14.66 11.49
C ARG A 536 0.54 -13.84 12.77
N HIS A 537 -0.61 -13.35 13.20
CA HIS A 537 -0.82 -12.73 14.50
C HIS A 537 -0.66 -13.79 15.61
N ARG A 538 -0.04 -13.41 16.74
CA ARG A 538 0.20 -14.31 17.89
C ARG A 538 -0.33 -13.79 19.24
N GLY A 539 -0.65 -12.50 19.34
CA GLY A 539 -0.99 -11.86 20.61
C GLY A 539 0.24 -11.38 21.38
N VAL A 540 0.14 -11.31 22.71
CA VAL A 540 1.17 -10.73 23.59
C VAL A 540 2.32 -11.71 23.82
N PHE A 541 3.57 -11.24 23.84
CA PHE A 541 4.70 -12.09 24.21
C PHE A 541 4.73 -12.35 25.72
N LEU A 542 4.70 -13.63 26.13
CA LEU A 542 4.72 -14.03 27.54
C LEU A 542 6.11 -14.33 28.08
N GLY A 543 7.09 -14.66 27.23
CA GLY A 543 8.45 -15.02 27.67
C GLY A 543 8.98 -16.25 26.95
N ARG A 544 10.00 -16.89 27.55
CA ARG A 544 10.62 -18.12 27.03
C ARG A 544 10.36 -19.30 27.94
N VAL A 545 10.31 -20.48 27.34
CA VAL A 545 10.27 -21.75 28.09
C VAL A 545 11.62 -21.95 28.79
N GLU A 546 11.61 -22.00 30.13
CA GLU A 546 12.78 -22.35 30.94
C GLU A 546 12.97 -23.86 31.04
N SER A 547 11.87 -24.60 31.25
CA SER A 547 11.88 -26.07 31.31
C SER A 547 10.50 -26.66 30.99
N VAL A 548 10.47 -27.94 30.65
CA VAL A 548 9.25 -28.70 30.36
C VAL A 548 9.20 -29.91 31.29
N SER A 549 8.04 -30.15 31.91
CA SER A 549 7.85 -31.21 32.90
C SER A 549 6.50 -31.91 32.71
N GLY A 550 6.33 -33.08 33.33
CA GLY A 550 5.04 -33.77 33.38
C GLY A 550 3.92 -33.00 34.11
N ARG A 551 4.23 -31.86 34.77
CA ARG A 551 3.23 -30.96 35.37
C ARG A 551 2.81 -29.82 34.45
N GLY A 552 3.63 -29.46 33.46
CA GLY A 552 3.46 -28.25 32.66
C GLY A 552 4.78 -27.64 32.20
N VAL A 553 4.67 -26.44 31.62
CA VAL A 553 5.80 -25.69 31.02
C VAL A 553 6.19 -24.53 31.94
N ALA A 554 7.47 -24.45 32.34
CA ALA A 554 7.99 -23.37 33.17
C ALA A 554 8.36 -22.13 32.33
N VAL A 555 7.94 -20.94 32.75
CA VAL A 555 8.12 -19.66 32.06
C VAL A 555 8.35 -18.55 33.09
N GLU A 556 9.31 -17.66 32.83
CA GLU A 556 9.39 -16.34 33.50
C GLU A 556 8.55 -15.34 32.69
N LEU A 557 7.48 -14.83 33.30
CA LEU A 557 6.47 -14.01 32.60
C LEU A 557 6.98 -12.60 32.28
N GLN A 558 6.77 -12.15 31.04
CA GLN A 558 7.05 -10.78 30.59
C GLN A 558 5.79 -9.93 30.37
N ALA A 559 4.61 -10.55 30.43
CA ALA A 559 3.30 -9.90 30.38
C ALA A 559 2.32 -10.62 31.33
N PRO A 560 1.23 -9.96 31.79
CA PRO A 560 0.29 -10.56 32.75
C PRO A 560 -0.48 -11.76 32.17
N LEU A 561 -0.71 -12.78 33.00
CA LEU A 561 -1.39 -14.02 32.61
C LEU A 561 -2.38 -14.49 33.70
N LYS A 562 -3.58 -14.90 33.31
CA LYS A 562 -4.61 -15.47 34.21
C LYS A 562 -5.11 -16.83 33.71
N ARG A 563 -5.87 -17.55 34.54
CA ARG A 563 -6.53 -18.81 34.12
C ARG A 563 -7.64 -18.49 33.11
N GLY A 564 -7.76 -19.35 32.10
CA GLY A 564 -8.67 -19.13 30.96
C GLY A 564 -8.06 -18.36 29.78
N ASP A 565 -6.87 -17.77 29.92
CA ASP A 565 -6.15 -17.19 28.78
C ASP A 565 -5.69 -18.28 27.81
N GLY A 566 -5.66 -17.95 26.51
CA GLY A 566 -5.11 -18.83 25.48
C GLY A 566 -3.60 -18.64 25.33
N VAL A 567 -2.85 -19.72 25.13
CA VAL A 567 -1.40 -19.68 24.87
C VAL A 567 -0.97 -20.55 23.69
N ALA A 568 0.11 -20.15 23.01
CA ALA A 568 0.78 -20.92 21.97
C ALA A 568 2.32 -20.85 22.11
N PHE A 569 3.00 -21.90 21.66
CA PHE A 569 4.44 -22.08 21.77
C PHE A 569 5.11 -22.10 20.39
N ASP A 570 6.27 -21.46 20.30
CA ASP A 570 6.98 -21.17 19.05
C ASP A 570 8.27 -22.00 18.91
N CYS A 571 8.10 -23.27 18.59
CA CYS A 571 9.14 -24.31 18.54
C CYS A 571 10.18 -24.15 17.40
N GLY A 572 10.26 -22.97 16.76
CA GLY A 572 11.20 -22.69 15.67
C GLY A 572 10.88 -23.35 14.32
N GLU A 573 9.75 -24.05 14.20
CA GLU A 573 9.33 -24.77 12.98
C GLU A 573 8.17 -24.03 12.27
N PRO A 574 8.44 -22.93 11.53
CA PRO A 574 7.44 -21.96 11.03
C PRO A 574 6.37 -22.52 10.08
N GLU A 575 6.60 -23.68 9.49
CA GLU A 575 5.72 -24.32 8.50
C GLU A 575 4.66 -25.22 9.15
N GLN A 576 4.89 -25.63 10.41
CA GLN A 576 3.98 -26.44 11.22
C GLN A 576 2.92 -25.59 11.97
N ASP A 577 1.93 -26.28 12.52
CA ASP A 577 0.99 -25.69 13.47
C ASP A 577 1.59 -25.64 14.87
N GLU A 578 1.55 -24.44 15.47
CA GLU A 578 2.09 -24.13 16.79
C GLU A 578 1.31 -24.90 17.88
N PRO A 579 1.98 -25.70 18.74
CA PRO A 579 1.31 -26.33 19.87
C PRO A 579 0.83 -25.26 20.85
N GLY A 580 -0.35 -25.47 21.46
CA GLY A 580 -1.00 -24.46 22.30
C GLY A 580 -2.31 -24.95 22.91
N GLY A 581 -2.90 -24.14 23.78
CA GLY A 581 -4.12 -24.49 24.51
C GLY A 581 -4.57 -23.39 25.48
N VAL A 582 -5.58 -23.68 26.30
CA VAL A 582 -6.04 -22.80 27.37
C VAL A 582 -5.26 -23.08 28.65
N VAL A 583 -4.84 -22.03 29.36
CA VAL A 583 -4.22 -22.11 30.68
C VAL A 583 -5.28 -22.51 31.71
N TYR A 584 -5.17 -23.73 32.22
CA TYR A 584 -6.06 -24.28 33.24
C TYR A 584 -5.61 -23.87 34.65
N ASP A 585 -4.31 -23.96 34.92
CA ASP A 585 -3.71 -23.52 36.18
C ASP A 585 -2.33 -22.88 35.97
N ILE A 586 -1.92 -22.05 36.92
CA ILE A 586 -0.64 -21.33 36.96
C ILE A 586 -0.04 -21.59 38.35
N LEU A 587 0.97 -22.46 38.41
CA LEU A 587 1.62 -22.83 39.68
C LEU A 587 2.87 -21.96 39.88
N PRO A 588 3.04 -21.25 41.00
CA PRO A 588 4.28 -20.52 41.28
C PRO A 588 5.46 -21.50 41.47
N ASP A 589 6.67 -21.13 41.03
CA ASP A 589 7.84 -21.97 41.25
C ASP A 589 8.24 -22.00 42.75
N ALA A 590 8.48 -23.20 43.26
CA ALA A 590 8.68 -23.49 44.68
C ALA A 590 10.11 -23.21 45.17
N LYS A 591 10.92 -22.48 44.39
CA LYS A 591 12.35 -22.20 44.64
C LYS A 591 12.67 -20.70 44.68
N GLY A 592 11.76 -19.90 45.23
CA GLY A 592 11.84 -18.42 45.20
C GLY A 592 11.78 -17.68 46.53
N SER A 593 11.50 -18.33 47.68
CA SER A 593 11.55 -17.65 48.99
C SER A 593 11.79 -18.60 50.17
N GLY A 594 12.61 -18.15 51.12
CA GLY A 594 12.83 -18.82 52.42
C GLY A 594 11.73 -18.52 53.44
N GLY A 595 10.47 -18.44 53.01
CA GLY A 595 9.31 -18.11 53.85
C GLY A 595 8.45 -19.34 54.12
N SER A 596 8.44 -19.83 55.36
CA SER A 596 7.57 -20.93 55.79
C SER A 596 6.11 -20.47 55.92
N GLY A 597 5.34 -20.61 54.84
CA GLY A 597 3.94 -20.15 54.77
C GLY A 597 3.00 -21.10 54.03
N ALA A 598 2.30 -21.95 54.80
CA ALA A 598 1.05 -22.66 54.48
C ALA A 598 0.82 -23.15 53.03
N ALA A 599 0.97 -24.47 52.81
CA ALA A 599 0.18 -25.14 51.78
C ALA A 599 -1.32 -25.01 52.12
N SER A 600 -2.05 -24.22 51.34
CA SER A 600 -3.50 -24.05 51.47
C SER A 600 -4.16 -24.28 50.11
N GLY A 601 -5.12 -25.21 50.06
CA GLY A 601 -5.90 -25.50 48.86
C GLY A 601 -7.21 -24.72 48.84
N GLY A 602 -7.77 -24.50 47.64
CA GLY A 602 -9.17 -24.06 47.49
C GLY A 602 -9.43 -22.56 47.72
N GLY A 603 -8.76 -21.67 46.98
CA GLY A 603 -9.03 -20.24 46.96
C GLY A 603 -8.92 -19.64 45.55
N GLY A 604 -10.01 -19.70 44.78
CA GLY A 604 -10.01 -19.39 43.34
C GLY A 604 -9.96 -17.90 42.97
N SER A 605 -8.86 -17.21 43.28
CA SER A 605 -8.54 -15.93 42.64
C SER A 605 -8.25 -16.15 41.15
N ASN A 606 -8.94 -15.41 40.26
CA ASN A 606 -8.57 -15.32 38.85
C ASN A 606 -7.86 -13.99 38.50
N ALA A 607 -7.16 -13.41 39.49
CA ALA A 607 -6.33 -12.24 39.27
C ALA A 607 -5.15 -12.57 38.31
N PRO A 608 -4.74 -11.65 37.43
CA PRO A 608 -3.55 -11.85 36.61
C PRO A 608 -2.29 -11.98 37.47
N VAL A 609 -1.48 -12.99 37.17
CA VAL A 609 -0.11 -13.11 37.67
C VAL A 609 0.76 -12.07 36.94
N PRO A 610 1.54 -11.26 37.67
CA PRO A 610 2.29 -10.15 37.07
C PRO A 610 3.58 -10.60 36.35
N PRO A 611 4.14 -9.75 35.47
CA PRO A 611 5.49 -9.93 34.92
C PRO A 611 6.56 -10.09 36.01
N GLY A 612 7.68 -10.74 35.66
CA GLY A 612 8.75 -11.16 36.59
C GLY A 612 8.43 -12.43 37.37
N SER A 613 7.18 -12.92 37.34
CA SER A 613 6.80 -14.17 38.03
C SER A 613 7.29 -15.40 37.28
N ARG A 614 8.00 -16.30 37.96
CA ARG A 614 8.31 -17.65 37.46
C ARG A 614 7.18 -18.61 37.81
N VAL A 615 6.61 -19.24 36.78
CA VAL A 615 5.42 -20.10 36.91
C VAL A 615 5.52 -21.34 36.05
N THR A 616 4.88 -22.43 36.49
CA THR A 616 4.56 -23.58 35.65
C THR A 616 3.14 -23.43 35.10
N LEU A 617 3.02 -23.34 33.78
CA LEU A 617 1.76 -23.29 33.05
C LEU A 617 1.19 -24.70 32.91
N VAL A 618 0.03 -24.93 33.53
CA VAL A 618 -0.75 -26.17 33.40
C VAL A 618 -1.81 -25.93 32.34
N LEU A 619 -1.71 -26.67 31.23
CA LEU A 619 -2.65 -26.57 30.11
C LEU A 619 -3.86 -27.49 30.33
N GLY A 620 -5.01 -27.14 29.75
CA GLY A 620 -6.25 -27.92 29.90
C GLY A 620 -6.11 -29.40 29.54
N GLN A 621 -6.73 -30.26 30.34
CA GLN A 621 -6.70 -31.73 30.27
C GLN A 621 -7.50 -32.30 29.08
N GLY A 622 -7.21 -31.83 27.87
CA GLY A 622 -7.55 -32.50 26.62
C GLY A 622 -6.44 -33.45 26.17
N VAL A 623 -6.74 -34.29 25.17
CA VAL A 623 -5.83 -35.33 24.64
C VAL A 623 -4.47 -34.76 24.19
N GLY A 624 -4.41 -33.47 23.85
CA GLY A 624 -3.20 -32.78 23.38
C GLY A 624 -2.18 -32.36 24.45
N GLN A 625 -2.45 -32.37 25.77
CA GLN A 625 -1.44 -31.87 26.74
C GLN A 625 -0.13 -32.68 26.68
N ALA A 626 -0.22 -34.00 26.58
CA ALA A 626 0.94 -34.88 26.45
C ALA A 626 1.61 -34.81 25.07
N GLU A 627 0.97 -34.19 24.07
CA GLU A 627 1.55 -33.91 22.75
C GLU A 627 2.30 -32.57 22.76
N ILE A 628 1.70 -31.52 23.33
CA ILE A 628 2.32 -30.20 23.52
C ILE A 628 3.62 -30.35 24.31
N LEU A 629 3.60 -31.09 25.43
CA LEU A 629 4.79 -31.36 26.25
C LEU A 629 5.85 -32.24 25.58
N ARG A 630 5.61 -32.79 24.38
CA ARG A 630 6.62 -33.48 23.55
C ARG A 630 7.18 -32.61 22.43
N ARG A 631 6.44 -31.59 21.99
CA ARG A 631 6.83 -30.67 20.90
C ARG A 631 7.55 -29.43 21.41
N VAL A 632 7.19 -28.95 22.61
CA VAL A 632 7.78 -27.77 23.24
C VAL A 632 9.12 -28.10 23.90
N ALA A 633 10.11 -27.21 23.74
CA ALA A 633 11.46 -27.34 24.29
C ALA A 633 11.92 -26.06 25.04
N PRO A 634 12.93 -26.15 25.93
CA PRO A 634 13.57 -24.97 26.51
C PRO A 634 14.11 -24.01 25.44
N GLY A 635 13.82 -22.71 25.60
CA GLY A 635 14.19 -21.64 24.67
C GLY A 635 13.06 -21.18 23.73
N ASP A 636 12.01 -21.98 23.55
CA ASP A 636 10.82 -21.66 22.75
C ASP A 636 10.14 -20.36 23.22
N LEU A 637 9.53 -19.61 22.30
CA LEU A 637 8.77 -18.39 22.65
C LEU A 637 7.33 -18.76 23.04
N VAL A 638 6.80 -18.12 24.08
CA VAL A 638 5.44 -18.32 24.55
C VAL A 638 4.62 -17.05 24.26
N TRP A 639 3.41 -17.21 23.72
CA TRP A 639 2.53 -16.12 23.31
C TRP A 639 1.12 -16.28 23.91
N ARG A 640 0.51 -15.19 24.37
CA ARG A 640 -0.88 -15.13 24.85
C ARG A 640 -1.83 -14.84 23.69
N THR A 641 -2.49 -15.86 23.19
CA THR A 641 -3.29 -15.82 21.95
C THR A 641 -4.71 -15.30 22.14
N LYS A 642 -5.24 -15.28 23.37
CA LYS A 642 -6.59 -14.76 23.69
C LYS A 642 -6.65 -14.15 25.09
N ASP A 643 -7.46 -13.10 25.22
CA ASP A 643 -7.88 -12.51 26.50
C ASP A 643 -9.38 -12.17 26.45
N PRO A 644 -10.27 -13.07 26.91
CA PRO A 644 -11.72 -12.85 26.86
C PRO A 644 -12.21 -11.64 27.68
N ALA A 645 -11.44 -11.19 28.68
CA ALA A 645 -11.80 -10.02 29.48
C ALA A 645 -11.53 -8.71 28.71
N LEU A 646 -10.47 -8.66 27.90
CA LEU A 646 -10.25 -7.57 26.94
C LEU A 646 -11.36 -7.54 25.89
N GLU A 647 -11.69 -8.68 25.29
CA GLU A 647 -12.77 -8.79 24.29
C GLU A 647 -14.11 -8.29 24.84
N SER A 648 -14.50 -8.73 26.05
CA SER A 648 -15.73 -8.27 26.71
C SER A 648 -15.70 -6.78 27.07
N ARG A 649 -14.56 -6.24 27.51
CA ARG A 649 -14.38 -4.81 27.82
C ARG A 649 -14.52 -3.94 26.57
N LEU A 650 -13.96 -4.38 25.44
CA LEU A 650 -14.03 -3.66 24.17
C LEU A 650 -15.41 -3.73 23.53
N ARG A 651 -16.12 -4.86 23.65
CA ARG A 651 -17.50 -4.95 23.15
C ARG A 651 -18.46 -4.02 23.91
N ALA A 652 -18.28 -3.89 25.22
CA ALA A 652 -19.07 -2.99 26.06
C ALA A 652 -18.86 -1.49 25.75
N SER A 653 -17.84 -1.09 24.98
CA SER A 653 -17.63 0.32 24.58
C SER A 653 -18.25 0.69 23.22
N TYR A 654 -19.08 -0.16 22.62
CA TYR A 654 -19.81 0.16 21.39
C TYR A 654 -21.13 -0.64 21.17
N ASP A 655 -21.33 -1.76 21.89
CA ASP A 655 -22.51 -2.62 21.74
C ASP A 655 -23.40 -2.54 23.00
N GLY A 656 -24.65 -2.12 22.85
CA GLY A 656 -25.62 -2.00 23.95
C GLY A 656 -25.51 -0.76 24.84
N LEU A 657 -24.79 0.29 24.43
CA LEU A 657 -24.71 1.58 25.14
C LEU A 657 -26.11 2.20 25.35
N ALA A 658 -26.33 2.90 26.48
CA ALA A 658 -27.54 3.68 26.67
C ALA A 658 -27.46 5.00 25.89
N ALA A 659 -28.61 5.63 25.64
CA ALA A 659 -28.69 6.89 24.88
C ALA A 659 -28.02 8.11 25.56
N ALA A 660 -27.56 7.97 26.80
CA ALA A 660 -26.74 8.97 27.50
C ALA A 660 -25.22 8.68 27.40
N ASP A 661 -24.83 7.43 27.11
CA ASP A 661 -23.42 7.01 26.97
C ASP A 661 -22.96 7.02 25.50
N ALA A 662 -23.91 6.97 24.56
CA ALA A 662 -23.66 7.05 23.12
C ALA A 662 -23.24 8.47 22.69
N ARG A 663 -22.31 8.55 21.73
CA ARG A 663 -21.76 9.82 21.25
C ARG A 663 -22.82 10.69 20.57
N SER A 664 -22.89 11.95 21.03
CA SER A 664 -23.59 13.07 20.41
C SER A 664 -22.61 14.01 19.67
N LEU A 665 -23.14 14.93 18.86
CA LEU A 665 -22.37 16.05 18.30
C LEU A 665 -21.96 17.03 19.44
N PRO A 666 -20.67 17.37 19.60
CA PRO A 666 -20.26 18.49 20.45
C PRO A 666 -20.62 19.83 19.80
N VAL A 667 -21.30 20.71 20.54
CA VAL A 667 -21.74 22.04 20.11
C VAL A 667 -21.18 23.08 21.08
N ALA A 668 -20.50 24.10 20.56
CA ALA A 668 -20.10 25.25 21.35
C ALA A 668 -21.28 26.22 21.50
N ALA A 669 -21.49 26.78 22.69
CA ALA A 669 -22.58 27.71 22.98
C ALA A 669 -22.04 29.03 23.56
N ALA A 670 -22.48 30.15 22.99
CA ALA A 670 -22.16 31.50 23.48
C ALA A 670 -23.45 32.30 23.68
N VAL A 671 -23.52 33.09 24.75
CA VAL A 671 -24.68 33.88 25.14
C VAL A 671 -24.27 35.33 25.36
N ARG A 672 -24.98 36.25 24.69
CA ARG A 672 -24.64 37.68 24.67
C ARG A 672 -25.88 38.55 24.88
N GLY A 673 -25.72 39.68 25.56
CA GLY A 673 -26.81 40.63 25.81
C GLY A 673 -26.53 41.59 26.97
N GLY A 674 -27.18 42.75 26.93
CA GLY A 674 -27.06 43.79 27.93
C GLY A 674 -28.42 44.29 28.41
N LEU A 675 -28.42 45.21 29.39
CA LEU A 675 -29.68 45.73 29.95
C LEU A 675 -30.51 46.45 28.86
N GLY A 676 -31.74 45.98 28.64
CA GLY A 676 -32.63 46.51 27.60
C GLY A 676 -32.44 45.89 26.20
N SER A 677 -31.41 45.06 25.96
CA SER A 677 -31.28 44.30 24.71
C SER A 677 -31.96 42.94 24.81
N PRO A 678 -32.37 42.31 23.70
CA PRO A 678 -32.60 40.87 23.67
C PRO A 678 -31.34 40.10 24.15
N LEU A 679 -31.56 38.96 24.81
CA LEU A 679 -30.52 37.94 24.97
C LEU A 679 -30.42 37.13 23.67
N THR A 680 -29.21 36.96 23.15
CA THR A 680 -28.88 36.17 21.97
C THR A 680 -28.06 34.94 22.37
N LEU A 681 -28.47 33.77 21.88
CA LEU A 681 -27.75 32.51 21.97
C LEU A 681 -27.19 32.17 20.59
N THR A 682 -25.88 32.02 20.51
CA THR A 682 -25.16 31.45 19.36
C THR A 682 -24.82 30.00 19.65
N LEU A 683 -25.11 29.10 18.71
CA LEU A 683 -24.68 27.70 18.74
C LEU A 683 -23.80 27.41 17.52
N THR A 684 -22.69 26.73 17.73
CA THR A 684 -21.71 26.42 16.69
C THR A 684 -21.39 24.93 16.66
N ASP A 685 -21.55 24.30 15.50
CA ASP A 685 -20.95 23.00 15.17
C ASP A 685 -19.48 23.23 14.76
N PRO A 686 -18.48 22.79 15.56
CA PRO A 686 -17.07 22.97 15.26
C PRO A 686 -16.55 22.02 14.16
N VAL A 687 -17.29 20.95 13.83
CA VAL A 687 -16.92 19.96 12.80
C VAL A 687 -17.33 20.45 11.41
N ALA A 688 -18.54 21.00 11.29
CA ALA A 688 -19.03 21.59 10.03
C ALA A 688 -18.63 23.06 9.84
N GLY A 689 -18.11 23.73 10.88
CA GLY A 689 -17.82 25.17 10.88
C GLY A 689 -19.09 26.04 10.79
N VAL A 690 -20.23 25.53 11.25
CA VAL A 690 -21.55 26.15 11.09
C VAL A 690 -21.97 26.80 12.40
N ALA A 691 -22.08 28.12 12.42
CA ALA A 691 -22.61 28.90 13.53
C ALA A 691 -23.99 29.49 13.19
N VAL A 692 -24.94 29.39 14.12
CA VAL A 692 -26.27 29.99 14.03
C VAL A 692 -26.57 30.80 15.29
N SER A 693 -27.43 31.81 15.21
CA SER A 693 -27.85 32.59 16.38
C SER A 693 -29.37 32.78 16.41
N ALA A 694 -29.94 32.72 17.62
CA ALA A 694 -31.33 33.07 17.89
C ALA A 694 -31.40 34.06 19.05
N SER A 695 -32.40 34.94 19.04
CA SER A 695 -32.60 35.95 20.08
C SER A 695 -33.97 35.78 20.75
N THR A 696 -34.01 36.08 22.04
CA THR A 696 -35.23 36.13 22.85
C THR A 696 -36.19 37.23 22.38
N ARG A 697 -37.49 37.07 22.66
CA ARG A 697 -38.53 38.03 22.23
C ARG A 697 -38.67 39.19 23.21
N LEU A 698 -38.36 38.95 24.48
CA LEU A 698 -38.32 39.97 25.52
C LEU A 698 -36.87 40.46 25.71
N PRO A 699 -36.66 41.78 25.90
CA PRO A 699 -35.36 42.29 26.32
C PRO A 699 -35.03 41.85 27.76
N LEU A 700 -33.75 41.80 28.07
CA LEU A 700 -33.21 41.63 29.41
C LEU A 700 -33.62 42.83 30.27
N ALA A 701 -34.31 42.56 31.39
CA ALA A 701 -34.77 43.58 32.33
C ALA A 701 -33.85 43.63 33.57
N ALA A 702 -33.98 44.66 34.40
CA ALA A 702 -33.34 44.67 35.72
C ALA A 702 -34.06 43.71 36.69
N ALA A 703 -33.30 42.96 37.48
CA ALA A 703 -33.84 41.95 38.39
C ALA A 703 -34.46 42.57 39.66
N SER A 704 -35.76 42.33 39.86
CA SER A 704 -36.49 42.79 41.05
C SER A 704 -36.37 41.87 42.28
N LYS A 705 -35.68 40.73 42.17
CA LYS A 705 -35.50 39.74 43.27
C LYS A 705 -34.16 39.00 43.23
N ARG A 706 -33.94 38.22 42.17
CA ARG A 706 -32.71 37.43 41.92
C ARG A 706 -32.26 37.71 40.49
N PRO A 707 -30.99 38.12 40.26
CA PRO A 707 -30.45 38.25 38.92
C PRO A 707 -30.20 36.86 38.29
N LEU A 708 -30.18 36.85 36.97
CA LEU A 708 -29.69 35.75 36.15
C LEU A 708 -28.21 35.51 36.45
N SER A 709 -27.80 34.24 36.59
CA SER A 709 -26.40 33.84 36.69
C SER A 709 -25.96 32.99 35.50
N ALA A 710 -24.64 32.83 35.32
CA ALA A 710 -24.08 31.89 34.36
C ALA A 710 -24.61 30.45 34.57
N GLU A 711 -24.72 30.03 35.84
CA GLU A 711 -25.28 28.73 36.21
C GLU A 711 -26.77 28.61 35.83
N ASP A 712 -27.56 29.68 35.97
CA ASP A 712 -28.96 29.70 35.57
C ASP A 712 -29.13 29.63 34.04
N VAL A 713 -28.20 30.20 33.26
CA VAL A 713 -28.11 30.02 31.80
C VAL A 713 -27.74 28.59 31.45
N ALA A 714 -26.63 28.06 31.99
CA ALA A 714 -26.16 26.70 31.72
C ALA A 714 -27.22 25.65 32.07
N ARG A 715 -27.92 25.80 33.20
CA ARG A 715 -29.01 24.90 33.63
C ARG A 715 -30.29 25.04 32.79
N ALA A 716 -30.52 26.19 32.14
CA ALA A 716 -31.63 26.37 31.20
C ALA A 716 -31.33 25.81 29.80
N LEU A 717 -30.06 25.82 29.38
CA LEU A 717 -29.58 25.13 28.19
C LEU A 717 -29.61 23.61 28.40
N GLY A 718 -28.92 23.13 29.45
CA GLY A 718 -28.75 21.71 29.76
C GLY A 718 -27.71 21.04 28.84
N SER A 719 -27.04 19.99 29.34
CA SER A 719 -25.90 19.37 28.65
C SER A 719 -26.22 18.84 27.26
N GLN A 720 -27.42 18.28 27.03
CA GLN A 720 -27.87 17.82 25.71
C GLN A 720 -28.62 18.89 24.87
N LEU A 721 -28.67 20.16 25.29
CA LEU A 721 -29.45 21.25 24.64
C LEU A 721 -30.95 20.97 24.41
N GLY A 722 -31.48 19.83 24.87
CA GLY A 722 -32.84 19.36 24.62
C GLY A 722 -33.02 18.49 23.36
N GLU A 723 -31.94 18.01 22.75
CA GLU A 723 -31.93 17.12 21.58
C GLU A 723 -30.89 16.01 21.80
N ALA A 724 -31.29 14.74 21.74
CA ALA A 724 -30.43 13.61 22.12
C ALA A 724 -29.20 13.41 21.23
N THR A 725 -29.22 13.94 20.00
CA THR A 725 -28.07 13.92 19.08
C THR A 725 -27.06 15.05 19.31
N LEU A 726 -27.34 16.00 20.21
CA LEU A 726 -26.46 17.14 20.52
C LEU A 726 -25.99 17.11 21.97
N ALA A 727 -24.78 17.64 22.24
CA ALA A 727 -24.36 18.02 23.57
C ALA A 727 -23.48 19.29 23.54
N LEU A 728 -23.38 19.99 24.67
CA LEU A 728 -22.36 21.01 24.88
C LEU A 728 -20.96 20.40 24.76
N ALA A 729 -20.05 21.08 24.05
CA ALA A 729 -18.70 20.57 23.78
C ALA A 729 -17.85 20.32 25.05
N VAL A 730 -18.14 21.05 26.14
CA VAL A 730 -17.68 20.80 27.50
C VAL A 730 -18.90 20.98 28.43
N GLU A 731 -19.10 20.09 29.40
CA GLU A 731 -20.32 20.13 30.22
C GLU A 731 -20.33 21.34 31.16
N GLY A 732 -21.40 22.14 31.08
CA GLY A 732 -21.59 23.36 31.87
C GLY A 732 -20.83 24.59 31.34
N ASP A 733 -19.90 24.41 30.40
CA ASP A 733 -19.15 25.52 29.79
C ASP A 733 -19.98 26.18 28.68
N VAL A 734 -20.27 27.46 28.88
CA VAL A 734 -21.07 28.31 28.00
C VAL A 734 -20.42 29.69 28.03
N ASP A 735 -20.03 30.21 26.87
CA ASP A 735 -19.41 31.53 26.78
C ASP A 735 -20.44 32.62 27.11
N VAL A 736 -20.48 33.02 28.37
CA VAL A 736 -21.27 34.15 28.87
C VAL A 736 -20.46 35.45 28.96
N SER A 737 -19.25 35.51 28.38
CA SER A 737 -18.38 36.70 28.45
C SER A 737 -18.99 37.96 27.84
N GLY A 738 -19.93 37.80 26.90
CA GLY A 738 -20.68 38.89 26.29
C GLY A 738 -22.05 39.18 26.93
N LEU A 739 -22.32 38.66 28.13
CA LEU A 739 -23.56 38.88 28.87
C LEU A 739 -23.27 39.78 30.09
N GLU A 740 -23.94 40.93 30.20
CA GLU A 740 -23.72 41.95 31.25
C GLU A 740 -24.24 41.52 32.64
N LEU A 741 -23.80 40.38 33.16
CA LEU A 741 -24.30 39.80 34.42
C LEU A 741 -24.18 40.75 35.62
N GLU A 742 -23.17 41.61 35.64
CA GLU A 742 -22.97 42.65 36.67
C GLU A 742 -24.09 43.70 36.71
N ALA A 743 -24.80 43.92 35.59
CA ALA A 743 -25.95 44.83 35.52
C ALA A 743 -27.23 44.26 36.18
N GLY A 744 -27.16 43.07 36.80
CA GLY A 744 -28.26 42.48 37.55
C GLY A 744 -29.44 42.08 36.65
N LEU A 745 -29.15 41.44 35.51
CA LEU A 745 -30.11 41.11 34.46
C LEU A 745 -31.18 40.09 34.92
N PHE A 746 -32.35 40.12 34.30
CA PHE A 746 -33.44 39.15 34.48
C PHE A 746 -34.11 38.82 33.14
N ILE A 747 -34.40 37.53 32.94
CA ILE A 747 -35.23 37.05 31.83
C ILE A 747 -36.00 35.78 32.27
N PRO A 748 -37.25 35.54 31.81
CA PRO A 748 -37.98 34.33 32.16
C PRO A 748 -37.31 33.06 31.63
N ALA A 749 -37.27 31.99 32.45
CA ALA A 749 -36.71 30.69 32.04
C ALA A 749 -37.46 30.04 30.86
N SER A 750 -38.69 30.50 30.54
CA SER A 750 -39.42 30.14 29.33
C SER A 750 -38.80 30.73 28.06
N GLU A 751 -38.28 31.96 28.10
CA GLU A 751 -37.58 32.60 26.97
C GLU A 751 -36.24 31.90 26.71
N LEU A 752 -35.48 31.56 27.76
CA LEU A 752 -34.23 30.78 27.62
C LEU A 752 -34.48 29.42 26.94
N LYS A 753 -35.56 28.72 27.33
CA LYS A 753 -35.95 27.45 26.69
C LYS A 753 -36.46 27.64 25.25
N ALA A 754 -37.11 28.77 24.96
CA ALA A 754 -37.60 29.10 23.62
C ALA A 754 -36.44 29.43 22.65
N VAL A 755 -35.51 30.30 23.05
CA VAL A 755 -34.35 30.68 22.22
C VAL A 755 -33.41 29.50 22.02
N ARG A 756 -33.22 28.64 23.03
CA ARG A 756 -32.51 27.35 22.91
C ARG A 756 -33.12 26.48 21.81
N ARG A 757 -34.44 26.26 21.83
CA ARG A 757 -35.12 25.44 20.82
C ARG A 757 -34.96 26.04 19.41
N GLN A 758 -35.09 27.36 19.27
CA GLN A 758 -34.91 28.05 18.00
C GLN A 758 -33.47 27.93 17.47
N ALA A 759 -32.45 28.08 18.33
CA ALA A 759 -31.06 27.91 17.95
C ALA A 759 -30.75 26.45 17.55
N VAL A 760 -31.28 25.46 18.27
CA VAL A 760 -31.13 24.03 17.91
C VAL A 760 -31.83 23.71 16.58
N GLU A 761 -33.05 24.20 16.36
CA GLU A 761 -33.79 24.02 15.11
C GLU A 761 -33.05 24.66 13.91
N ALA A 762 -32.54 25.88 14.09
CA ALA A 762 -31.71 26.57 13.10
C ALA A 762 -30.38 25.83 12.84
N LEU A 763 -29.72 25.30 13.88
CA LEU A 763 -28.47 24.56 13.73
C LEU A 763 -28.72 23.29 12.90
N LEU A 764 -29.70 22.47 13.28
CA LEU A 764 -30.05 21.25 12.55
C LEU A 764 -30.47 21.54 11.09
N ALA A 765 -31.08 22.70 10.80
CA ALA A 765 -31.36 23.13 9.44
C ALA A 765 -30.09 23.51 8.66
N ALA A 766 -29.20 24.30 9.26
CA ALA A 766 -27.93 24.71 8.64
C ALA A 766 -26.96 23.53 8.45
N ARG A 767 -27.01 22.50 9.31
CA ARG A 767 -26.28 21.24 9.12
C ARG A 767 -26.77 20.46 7.89
N ARG A 768 -28.09 20.33 7.70
CA ARG A 768 -28.65 19.72 6.47
C ARG A 768 -28.22 20.48 5.19
N GLN A 769 -28.01 21.80 5.28
CA GLN A 769 -27.47 22.60 4.19
C GLN A 769 -25.95 22.44 4.00
N TYR A 770 -25.18 22.12 5.05
CA TYR A 770 -23.76 21.75 4.92
C TYR A 770 -23.60 20.44 4.14
N ASP A 771 -24.40 19.43 4.48
CA ASP A 771 -24.34 18.12 3.83
C ASP A 771 -24.64 18.23 2.33
N SER A 772 -25.63 19.05 1.93
CA SER A 772 -25.96 19.28 0.52
C SER A 772 -24.92 20.07 -0.27
N ARG A 773 -24.06 20.88 0.38
CA ARG A 773 -23.04 21.70 -0.33
C ARG A 773 -22.04 20.86 -1.13
N ARG A 774 -21.91 19.56 -0.83
CA ARG A 774 -21.01 18.64 -1.55
C ARG A 774 -21.55 18.23 -2.92
N ALA A 775 -22.84 18.46 -3.17
CA ALA A 775 -23.48 18.39 -4.48
C ALA A 775 -23.60 19.76 -5.17
N ASP A 776 -23.14 20.87 -4.57
CA ASP A 776 -23.14 22.17 -5.25
C ASP A 776 -22.18 22.13 -6.45
N GLY A 777 -22.66 22.62 -7.60
CA GLY A 777 -21.92 22.57 -8.86
C GLY A 777 -21.78 21.18 -9.48
N LEU A 778 -22.54 20.17 -9.02
CA LEU A 778 -22.62 18.86 -9.67
C LEU A 778 -23.05 19.03 -11.15
N ALA A 779 -22.30 18.46 -12.07
CA ALA A 779 -22.48 18.72 -13.50
C ALA A 779 -23.83 18.21 -14.04
N GLU A 780 -24.53 19.05 -14.80
CA GLU A 780 -25.81 18.72 -15.45
C GLU A 780 -25.63 17.66 -16.56
N GLY A 781 -25.88 16.40 -16.23
CA GLY A 781 -25.72 15.27 -17.16
C GLY A 781 -24.27 14.76 -17.29
N PRO A 782 -24.06 13.67 -18.04
CA PRO A 782 -22.82 12.90 -18.01
C PRO A 782 -21.61 13.63 -18.61
N VAL A 783 -20.52 13.67 -17.85
CA VAL A 783 -19.28 14.39 -18.20
C VAL A 783 -18.33 13.52 -19.01
N LEU A 784 -18.28 12.21 -18.72
CA LEU A 784 -17.35 11.27 -19.35
C LEU A 784 -17.39 11.30 -20.89
N PRO A 785 -18.55 11.35 -21.59
CA PRO A 785 -18.57 11.38 -23.06
C PRO A 785 -17.81 12.57 -23.65
N ASN A 786 -17.87 13.74 -22.99
CA ASN A 786 -17.16 14.95 -23.41
C ASN A 786 -15.65 14.84 -23.15
N LEU A 787 -15.26 14.22 -22.03
CA LEU A 787 -13.85 13.91 -21.73
C LEU A 787 -13.25 12.93 -22.74
N LEU A 788 -13.97 11.85 -23.06
CA LEU A 788 -13.55 10.87 -24.06
C LEU A 788 -13.43 11.48 -25.46
N ALA A 789 -14.38 12.33 -25.86
CA ALA A 789 -14.32 13.08 -27.11
C ALA A 789 -13.09 14.00 -27.15
N ALA A 790 -12.81 14.74 -26.07
CA ALA A 790 -11.65 15.62 -25.98
C ALA A 790 -10.31 14.86 -26.00
N ALA A 791 -10.22 13.71 -25.32
CA ALA A 791 -9.05 12.83 -25.36
C ALA A 791 -8.74 12.32 -26.77
N ARG A 792 -9.79 11.93 -27.51
CA ARG A 792 -9.70 11.39 -28.88
C ARG A 792 -9.46 12.46 -29.96
N ALA A 793 -9.98 13.67 -29.75
CA ALA A 793 -9.87 14.79 -30.69
C ALA A 793 -8.53 15.55 -30.58
N ALA A 794 -7.81 15.42 -29.47
CA ALA A 794 -6.55 16.10 -29.27
C ALA A 794 -5.50 15.67 -30.32
N PRO A 795 -4.89 16.59 -31.07
CA PRO A 795 -3.97 16.24 -32.15
C PRO A 795 -2.78 15.44 -31.62
N ALA A 796 -2.38 14.42 -32.37
CA ALA A 796 -1.10 13.76 -32.14
C ALA A 796 0.03 14.63 -32.72
N PRO A 797 1.21 14.69 -32.06
CA PRO A 797 2.40 15.20 -32.72
C PRO A 797 2.74 14.33 -33.94
N ALA A 798 3.41 14.91 -34.95
CA ALA A 798 3.87 14.13 -36.10
C ALA A 798 4.74 12.95 -35.64
N PRO A 799 4.57 11.74 -36.20
CA PRO A 799 5.30 10.56 -35.74
C PRO A 799 6.81 10.73 -35.99
N VAL A 800 7.57 10.86 -34.91
CA VAL A 800 9.04 11.02 -34.93
C VAL A 800 9.75 9.69 -35.26
N LEU A 801 9.02 8.56 -35.23
CA LEU A 801 9.53 7.24 -35.57
C LEU A 801 9.33 6.91 -37.04
N ARG A 802 10.45 6.65 -37.73
CA ARG A 802 10.52 5.84 -38.97
C ARG A 802 11.28 4.55 -38.67
N LEU A 803 10.81 3.39 -39.12
CA LEU A 803 11.54 2.11 -39.04
C LEU A 803 10.83 0.93 -39.74
N LEU A 804 11.66 -0.03 -40.17
CA LEU A 804 11.38 -1.34 -40.79
C LEU A 804 11.17 -1.41 -42.31
N SER A 805 10.88 -0.31 -43.02
CA SER A 805 10.75 -0.29 -44.49
C SER A 805 12.08 -0.47 -45.24
N ASP A 806 13.14 0.18 -44.77
CA ASP A 806 14.31 0.54 -45.60
C ASP A 806 15.35 -0.58 -45.76
N LEU A 807 14.91 -1.83 -45.96
CA LEU A 807 15.78 -3.01 -46.13
C LEU A 807 15.44 -3.87 -47.35
N SER A 808 14.69 -3.32 -48.31
CA SER A 808 14.45 -3.94 -49.64
C SER A 808 15.32 -3.34 -50.76
N SER A 809 16.30 -2.48 -50.44
CA SER A 809 17.01 -1.65 -51.43
C SER A 809 18.54 -1.60 -51.26
N THR A 810 19.16 -2.70 -50.81
CA THR A 810 20.63 -2.85 -50.77
C THR A 810 21.10 -4.15 -51.43
N THR A 811 20.63 -4.40 -52.66
CA THR A 811 21.10 -5.49 -53.54
C THR A 811 21.21 -5.03 -54.99
N THR A 812 22.17 -4.14 -55.28
CA THR A 812 22.84 -3.98 -56.61
C THR A 812 24.02 -3.01 -56.48
N ALA A 813 25.23 -3.56 -56.40
CA ALA A 813 26.49 -2.89 -56.76
C ALA A 813 27.57 -3.98 -56.88
N ALA A 814 27.84 -4.44 -58.10
CA ALA A 814 28.86 -5.45 -58.37
C ALA A 814 29.66 -5.02 -59.60
N GLU A 815 30.93 -4.67 -59.38
CA GLU A 815 32.00 -4.41 -60.36
C GLU A 815 33.27 -4.06 -59.55
N ALA A 816 34.51 -4.41 -59.93
CA ALA A 816 35.03 -5.46 -60.80
C ALA A 816 36.56 -5.59 -60.59
N MET A 817 37.19 -6.60 -61.21
CA MET A 817 38.65 -6.75 -61.48
C MET A 817 39.58 -7.08 -60.30
N THR A 818 40.67 -7.86 -60.45
CA THR A 818 41.04 -8.96 -61.41
C THR A 818 42.19 -9.79 -60.80
N GLU A 819 42.41 -11.01 -61.33
CA GLU A 819 43.73 -11.73 -61.44
C GLU A 819 44.48 -12.17 -60.15
N GLU A 820 45.20 -13.31 -60.10
CA GLU A 820 45.32 -14.46 -61.02
C GLU A 820 45.80 -15.73 -60.27
N ALA A 821 45.57 -16.93 -60.88
CA ALA A 821 46.38 -18.17 -60.86
C ALA A 821 46.98 -18.76 -59.54
N ALA A 822 47.14 -20.09 -59.35
CA ALA A 822 46.84 -21.30 -60.15
C ALA A 822 46.75 -22.53 -59.20
N GLY A 823 46.30 -23.71 -59.67
CA GLY A 823 46.51 -24.95 -58.90
C GLY A 823 45.67 -26.22 -59.12
N ASP A 824 45.50 -26.70 -60.36
CA ASP A 824 45.39 -28.15 -60.73
C ASP A 824 44.23 -29.05 -60.18
N GLY A 825 44.04 -30.22 -60.80
CA GLY A 825 43.47 -31.43 -60.15
C GLY A 825 41.97 -31.75 -60.30
N GLY A 826 41.60 -32.56 -61.30
CA GLY A 826 40.40 -33.44 -61.25
C GLY A 826 40.76 -34.86 -60.75
N ALA A 827 39.84 -35.82 -60.52
CA ALA A 827 38.37 -35.80 -60.54
C ALA A 827 37.81 -36.62 -59.34
N VAL A 828 36.87 -37.60 -59.34
CA VAL A 828 36.20 -38.51 -60.31
C VAL A 828 34.74 -38.79 -59.82
N HIS A 829 33.93 -39.47 -60.64
CA HIS A 829 32.62 -40.13 -60.38
C HIS A 829 32.60 -41.08 -59.14
N ASP A 830 31.47 -41.65 -58.65
CA ASP A 830 30.18 -41.94 -59.32
C ASP A 830 28.98 -42.10 -58.35
N GLY A 831 27.76 -42.26 -58.90
CA GLY A 831 26.61 -42.87 -58.20
C GLY A 831 25.29 -42.11 -58.35
N GLY A 832 24.37 -42.57 -59.21
CA GLY A 832 23.06 -41.95 -59.43
C GLY A 832 21.86 -42.90 -59.49
N GLN A 833 20.70 -42.33 -59.87
CA GLN A 833 19.37 -42.94 -60.11
C GLN A 833 18.43 -43.15 -58.90
N ASP A 834 17.34 -42.35 -58.91
CA ASP A 834 15.91 -42.74 -58.88
C ASP A 834 15.30 -43.66 -57.80
N ARG A 835 13.98 -43.68 -57.53
CA ARG A 835 12.86 -42.69 -57.46
C ARG A 835 11.52 -43.48 -57.25
N VAL A 836 10.43 -42.77 -56.95
CA VAL A 836 9.00 -43.18 -57.07
C VAL A 836 8.41 -44.23 -56.09
N ALA A 837 7.54 -43.75 -55.19
CA ALA A 837 6.08 -44.03 -55.15
C ALA A 837 5.44 -43.10 -54.09
N SER A 838 4.41 -42.27 -54.29
CA SER A 838 3.13 -42.34 -55.03
C SER A 838 2.04 -43.21 -54.35
N GLY A 839 0.78 -42.79 -54.25
CA GLY A 839 0.14 -41.55 -54.75
C GLY A 839 -1.26 -41.29 -54.16
N ALA A 840 -2.06 -40.43 -54.80
CA ALA A 840 -3.40 -40.01 -54.36
C ALA A 840 -4.42 -40.00 -55.53
N ALA A 841 -5.72 -39.97 -55.24
CA ALA A 841 -6.84 -39.93 -56.21
C ALA A 841 -7.95 -38.94 -55.76
N ALA A 842 -8.87 -38.56 -56.66
CA ALA A 842 -9.77 -37.41 -56.43
C ALA A 842 -11.20 -37.52 -57.02
N GLY A 843 -12.20 -37.28 -56.16
CA GLY A 843 -13.59 -36.89 -56.53
C GLY A 843 -14.47 -37.99 -57.16
N PRO A 844 -15.63 -37.63 -57.76
CA PRO A 844 -16.22 -36.28 -57.85
C PRO A 844 -17.76 -36.15 -57.64
N SER A 845 -18.24 -34.91 -57.53
CA SER A 845 -19.63 -34.41 -57.82
C SER A 845 -20.80 -34.74 -56.87
N GLY A 846 -21.82 -33.85 -56.80
CA GLY A 846 -23.11 -34.12 -56.13
C GLY A 846 -23.87 -32.88 -55.58
N ARG A 847 -24.93 -32.43 -56.26
CA ARG A 847 -25.72 -31.20 -55.99
C ARG A 847 -26.49 -31.16 -54.65
N GLY A 848 -26.37 -30.05 -53.90
CA GLY A 848 -27.40 -29.00 -53.81
C GLY A 848 -28.63 -29.12 -52.87
N GLY A 849 -28.83 -28.09 -52.02
CA GLY A 849 -30.07 -27.77 -51.28
C GLY A 849 -29.90 -27.69 -49.75
N GLY A 850 -30.48 -26.73 -49.00
CA GLY A 850 -31.20 -25.51 -49.41
C GLY A 850 -31.97 -24.84 -48.25
N THR A 851 -32.18 -23.50 -48.34
CA THR A 851 -32.95 -22.60 -47.42
C THR A 851 -32.30 -22.26 -46.07
N ALA A 852 -32.48 -21.07 -45.44
CA ALA A 852 -32.95 -19.71 -45.82
C ALA A 852 -32.72 -18.78 -44.59
N ALA A 853 -32.74 -17.44 -44.57
CA ALA A 853 -32.66 -16.30 -45.52
C ALA A 853 -32.20 -15.08 -44.64
N ALA A 854 -31.41 -14.09 -45.07
CA ALA A 854 -31.64 -13.05 -46.10
C ALA A 854 -32.89 -12.17 -45.81
N ALA A 855 -32.95 -10.85 -46.08
CA ALA A 855 -32.06 -9.92 -46.78
C ALA A 855 -32.26 -8.47 -46.23
N GLY A 856 -31.54 -7.42 -46.65
CA GLY A 856 -30.48 -7.31 -47.66
C GLY A 856 -30.01 -5.85 -47.84
N GLY A 857 -29.15 -5.61 -48.83
CA GLY A 857 -28.60 -4.28 -49.14
C GLY A 857 -28.73 -3.88 -50.61
N GLY A 858 -28.55 -2.59 -50.90
CA GLY A 858 -28.52 -2.05 -52.26
C GLY A 858 -27.17 -2.28 -52.96
N LYS A 859 -27.20 -2.77 -54.20
CA LYS A 859 -25.99 -2.94 -55.04
C LYS A 859 -25.53 -1.63 -55.67
N ARG A 860 -24.22 -1.44 -55.76
CA ARG A 860 -23.50 -1.29 -57.04
C ARG A 860 -22.06 -1.75 -56.86
N GLY A 861 -21.47 -2.32 -57.90
CA GLY A 861 -20.10 -2.85 -57.89
C GLY A 861 -19.25 -2.20 -58.97
N GLY A 862 -17.94 -2.22 -58.74
CA GLY A 862 -16.92 -1.84 -59.71
C GLY A 862 -15.61 -2.54 -59.32
N GLY A 863 -15.03 -3.30 -60.24
CA GLY A 863 -13.76 -3.98 -60.00
C GLY A 863 -12.59 -3.01 -60.15
N GLY A 864 -11.65 -3.04 -59.21
CA GLY A 864 -10.39 -2.29 -59.27
C GLY A 864 -9.35 -2.96 -58.39
N GLY A 865 -8.10 -3.04 -58.86
CA GLY A 865 -7.00 -3.62 -58.09
C GLY A 865 -6.61 -2.73 -56.92
N GLY A 866 -7.07 -3.07 -55.71
CA GLY A 866 -6.71 -2.37 -54.47
C GLY A 866 -5.33 -2.79 -53.97
N SER A 867 -4.38 -1.86 -53.98
CA SER A 867 -3.01 -2.06 -53.50
C SER A 867 -2.94 -2.56 -52.04
N ALA A 868 -1.92 -3.36 -51.73
CA ALA A 868 -1.56 -3.70 -50.36
C ALA A 868 -0.93 -2.49 -49.65
N ALA A 869 -1.76 -1.66 -48.99
CA ALA A 869 -1.33 -0.42 -48.35
C ALA A 869 -1.97 -0.25 -46.95
N ALA A 870 -1.34 -0.83 -45.92
CA ALA A 870 -1.67 -0.59 -44.50
C ALA A 870 -0.49 -0.85 -43.53
N GLY A 871 0.74 -1.01 -44.04
CA GLY A 871 1.93 -1.16 -43.20
C GLY A 871 2.42 0.19 -42.71
N GLY A 872 2.15 0.51 -41.44
CA GLY A 872 2.77 1.65 -40.75
C GLY A 872 3.97 1.20 -39.93
N ASP A 873 5.04 2.00 -39.95
CA ASP A 873 6.31 1.75 -39.26
C ASP A 873 6.14 1.36 -37.79
N VAL A 874 6.94 0.39 -37.33
CA VAL A 874 6.95 -0.09 -35.94
C VAL A 874 8.38 -0.08 -35.42
N CYS A 875 8.61 0.66 -34.34
CA CYS A 875 9.88 0.63 -33.63
C CYS A 875 9.89 -0.53 -32.62
N ILE A 876 10.92 -1.37 -32.68
CA ILE A 876 11.28 -2.28 -31.59
C ILE A 876 12.45 -1.63 -30.84
N ARG A 877 12.37 -1.61 -29.52
CA ARG A 877 13.49 -1.19 -28.65
C ARG A 877 13.71 -2.16 -27.50
N VAL A 878 14.94 -2.20 -27.04
CA VAL A 878 15.37 -3.06 -25.93
C VAL A 878 15.70 -2.23 -24.70
N LEU A 879 15.40 -2.76 -23.51
CA LEU A 879 15.85 -2.22 -22.23
C LEU A 879 16.88 -3.18 -21.64
N CYS A 880 18.09 -2.68 -21.43
CA CYS A 880 19.23 -3.43 -20.90
C CYS A 880 19.53 -3.00 -19.45
N ARG A 881 19.90 -3.98 -18.61
CA ARG A 881 20.23 -3.79 -17.19
C ARG A 881 21.69 -4.05 -16.85
N SER A 882 22.47 -4.62 -17.77
CA SER A 882 23.93 -4.76 -17.68
C SER A 882 24.66 -4.16 -18.89
N ARG A 883 25.99 -3.99 -18.77
CA ARG A 883 26.84 -3.48 -19.86
C ARG A 883 26.90 -4.46 -21.04
N GLU A 884 26.99 -5.74 -20.75
CA GLU A 884 27.11 -6.83 -21.72
C GLU A 884 25.82 -6.98 -22.53
N GLN A 885 24.65 -6.76 -21.89
CA GLN A 885 23.37 -6.66 -22.58
C GLN A 885 23.30 -5.43 -23.52
N VAL A 886 23.91 -4.29 -23.15
CA VAL A 886 24.03 -3.13 -24.04
C VAL A 886 24.92 -3.49 -25.23
N ASP A 887 26.12 -4.03 -25.03
CA ASP A 887 27.04 -4.37 -26.13
C ASP A 887 26.44 -5.43 -27.07
N ALA A 888 25.73 -6.43 -26.55
CA ALA A 888 24.99 -7.41 -27.36
C ALA A 888 23.81 -6.79 -28.14
N ALA A 889 23.14 -5.78 -27.58
CA ALA A 889 22.14 -5.00 -28.31
C ALA A 889 22.77 -4.12 -29.41
N LEU A 890 23.94 -3.52 -29.15
CA LEU A 890 24.66 -2.69 -30.12
C LEU A 890 25.21 -3.51 -31.30
N ALA A 891 25.33 -4.83 -31.18
CA ALA A 891 25.63 -5.74 -32.28
C ALA A 891 24.45 -5.93 -33.27
N VAL A 892 23.22 -5.56 -32.91
CA VAL A 892 22.02 -5.72 -33.77
C VAL A 892 21.91 -4.53 -34.76
N PRO A 893 22.13 -4.71 -36.08
CA PRO A 893 22.38 -3.57 -36.97
C PRO A 893 21.17 -2.66 -37.22
N TRP A 894 19.95 -3.20 -37.14
CA TRP A 894 18.71 -2.45 -37.40
C TRP A 894 18.13 -1.78 -36.15
N LEU A 895 18.60 -2.14 -34.95
CA LEU A 895 18.12 -1.58 -33.69
C LEU A 895 18.53 -0.11 -33.60
N ARG A 896 17.56 0.80 -33.32
CA ARG A 896 17.81 2.26 -33.30
C ARG A 896 17.63 2.91 -31.93
N GLU A 897 16.85 2.33 -31.03
CA GLU A 897 16.70 2.81 -29.65
C GLU A 897 17.17 1.75 -28.65
N VAL A 898 17.93 2.17 -27.64
CA VAL A 898 18.29 1.36 -26.48
C VAL A 898 17.92 2.12 -25.21
N VAL A 899 17.16 1.46 -24.33
CA VAL A 899 16.85 1.94 -22.98
C VAL A 899 17.84 1.32 -22.01
N VAL A 900 18.32 2.09 -21.02
CA VAL A 900 19.21 1.58 -19.96
C VAL A 900 18.60 1.80 -18.57
N ASP A 901 18.59 0.73 -17.77
CA ASP A 901 17.99 0.67 -16.44
C ASP A 901 18.98 0.01 -15.45
N PHE A 902 20.12 0.66 -15.25
CA PHE A 902 21.16 0.18 -14.34
C PHE A 902 20.82 0.70 -12.93
N LEU A 903 20.21 -0.15 -12.09
CA LEU A 903 19.64 0.23 -10.79
C LEU A 903 20.70 0.82 -9.82
N GLU A 904 21.93 0.30 -9.86
CA GLU A 904 23.06 0.76 -9.06
C GLU A 904 23.87 1.88 -9.76
N VAL A 905 23.43 2.34 -10.94
CA VAL A 905 24.06 3.34 -11.84
C VAL A 905 25.54 3.13 -12.24
N LEU A 906 26.22 2.11 -11.69
CA LEU A 906 27.56 1.69 -12.07
C LEU A 906 27.62 1.32 -13.57
N GLY A 907 28.56 1.91 -14.30
CA GLY A 907 28.69 1.70 -15.76
C GLY A 907 27.63 2.41 -16.63
N LEU A 908 26.67 3.13 -16.04
CA LEU A 908 25.57 3.75 -16.78
C LEU A 908 26.05 4.86 -17.73
N LYS A 909 27.02 5.67 -17.30
CA LYS A 909 27.62 6.73 -18.11
C LYS A 909 28.34 6.16 -19.32
N GLU A 910 29.06 5.05 -19.12
CA GLU A 910 29.83 4.34 -20.13
C GLU A 910 28.90 3.65 -21.15
N ALA A 911 27.79 3.08 -20.69
CA ALA A 911 26.73 2.54 -21.53
C ALA A 911 26.06 3.64 -22.37
N VAL A 912 25.66 4.77 -21.76
CA VAL A 912 25.08 5.93 -22.47
C VAL A 912 26.05 6.45 -23.53
N ALA A 913 27.33 6.61 -23.20
CA ALA A 913 28.36 7.04 -24.14
C ALA A 913 28.51 6.07 -25.34
N ALA A 914 28.50 4.76 -25.10
CA ALA A 914 28.63 3.75 -26.15
C ALA A 914 27.41 3.70 -27.09
N ILE A 915 26.17 3.81 -26.55
CA ILE A 915 24.96 3.87 -27.37
C ILE A 915 25.00 5.10 -28.29
N ARG A 916 25.33 6.27 -27.73
CA ARG A 916 25.47 7.54 -28.49
C ARG A 916 26.57 7.46 -29.54
N ALA A 917 27.73 6.89 -29.21
CA ALA A 917 28.83 6.69 -30.15
C ALA A 917 28.46 5.78 -31.34
N SER A 918 27.49 4.88 -31.17
CA SER A 918 26.95 4.05 -32.25
C SER A 918 25.89 4.75 -33.13
N GLY A 919 25.58 6.03 -32.89
CA GLY A 919 24.55 6.77 -33.61
C GLY A 919 23.11 6.30 -33.32
N ARG A 920 22.89 5.63 -32.19
CA ARG A 920 21.58 5.15 -31.73
C ARG A 920 21.02 6.06 -30.66
N ARG A 921 19.69 6.15 -30.60
CA ARG A 921 18.97 6.90 -29.57
C ARG A 921 19.11 6.17 -28.23
N VAL A 922 19.51 6.89 -27.19
CA VAL A 922 19.60 6.40 -25.82
C VAL A 922 18.50 6.97 -24.95
N VAL A 923 17.84 6.10 -24.19
CA VAL A 923 16.84 6.47 -23.20
C VAL A 923 17.27 5.95 -21.83
N VAL A 924 17.24 6.78 -20.79
CA VAL A 924 17.69 6.36 -19.45
C VAL A 924 16.50 6.27 -18.50
N ALA A 925 16.38 5.15 -17.79
CA ALA A 925 15.35 4.97 -16.78
C ALA A 925 15.71 5.68 -15.47
N THR A 926 14.88 6.64 -15.08
CA THR A 926 14.93 7.31 -13.77
C THR A 926 14.50 6.36 -12.64
N PRO A 927 14.73 6.64 -11.35
CA PRO A 927 14.33 5.74 -10.26
C PRO A 927 12.80 5.59 -10.15
N ARG A 928 12.33 4.40 -9.78
CA ARG A 928 10.89 4.12 -9.54
C ARG A 928 10.33 4.84 -8.31
N VAL A 929 11.19 5.23 -7.38
CA VAL A 929 10.86 5.97 -6.17
C VAL A 929 11.83 7.15 -6.05
N LEU A 930 11.31 8.29 -5.64
CA LEU A 930 12.10 9.44 -5.21
C LEU A 930 11.71 9.76 -3.77
N LYS A 931 12.67 9.90 -2.86
CA LYS A 931 12.48 10.31 -1.46
C LYS A 931 13.11 11.69 -1.21
N PRO A 932 12.76 12.41 -0.13
CA PRO A 932 13.42 13.67 0.22
C PRO A 932 14.92 13.47 0.45
N ASP A 933 15.72 14.47 0.11
CA ASP A 933 17.20 14.44 0.01
C ASP A 933 17.76 13.72 -1.24
N GLU A 934 16.95 13.01 -2.04
CA GLU A 934 17.38 12.40 -3.31
C GLU A 934 17.38 13.38 -4.51
N GLN A 935 17.13 14.68 -4.33
CA GLN A 935 17.05 15.64 -5.44
C GLN A 935 18.32 15.69 -6.32
N ARG A 936 19.50 15.32 -5.81
CA ARG A 936 20.73 15.24 -6.62
C ARG A 936 20.67 14.18 -7.72
N LEU A 937 19.72 13.23 -7.67
CA LEU A 937 19.56 12.21 -8.71
C LEU A 937 19.13 12.83 -10.05
N TRP A 938 18.19 13.79 -10.10
CA TRP A 938 17.76 14.36 -11.38
C TRP A 938 18.90 15.13 -12.07
N LEU A 939 19.75 15.83 -11.31
CA LEU A 939 20.99 16.45 -11.83
C LEU A 939 21.94 15.43 -12.45
N PHE A 940 22.10 14.25 -11.83
CA PHE A 940 22.89 13.16 -12.39
C PHE A 940 22.32 12.66 -13.72
N TYR A 941 21.01 12.36 -13.78
CA TYR A 941 20.37 11.84 -14.99
C TYR A 941 20.43 12.83 -16.16
N LEU A 942 20.25 14.14 -15.92
CA LEU A 942 20.40 15.16 -16.97
C LEU A 942 21.85 15.26 -17.49
N ARG A 943 22.85 15.12 -16.61
CA ARG A 943 24.27 15.18 -16.97
C ARG A 943 24.77 13.98 -17.80
N LEU A 944 23.99 12.90 -17.93
CA LEU A 944 24.29 11.79 -18.85
C LEU A 944 24.14 12.18 -20.33
N GLY A 945 23.30 13.18 -20.65
CA GLY A 945 23.01 13.59 -22.02
C GLY A 945 22.28 12.52 -22.82
N ALA A 946 21.21 11.96 -22.24
CA ALA A 946 20.33 11.02 -22.92
C ALA A 946 19.37 11.75 -23.89
N ASP A 947 18.89 11.07 -24.94
CA ASP A 947 17.89 11.64 -25.86
C ASP A 947 16.48 11.63 -25.26
N ALA A 948 16.25 10.79 -24.23
CA ALA A 948 15.09 10.87 -23.36
C ALA A 948 15.35 10.31 -21.96
N LEU A 949 14.51 10.74 -21.01
CA LEU A 949 14.36 10.08 -19.72
C LEU A 949 13.05 9.30 -19.69
N LEU A 950 13.12 8.02 -19.31
CA LEU A 950 11.97 7.21 -18.95
C LEU A 950 11.62 7.50 -17.49
N VAL A 951 10.53 8.24 -17.28
CA VAL A 951 10.08 8.80 -16.00
C VAL A 951 9.20 7.78 -15.28
N ARG A 952 9.63 7.40 -14.06
CA ARG A 952 9.04 6.29 -13.29
C ARG A 952 8.38 6.70 -11.97
N SER A 953 8.32 8.00 -11.65
CA SER A 953 7.64 8.51 -10.45
C SER A 953 7.07 9.91 -10.66
N ALA A 954 5.99 10.24 -9.93
CA ALA A 954 5.33 11.55 -9.98
C ALA A 954 6.28 12.70 -9.57
N GLY A 955 7.10 12.51 -8.53
CA GLY A 955 8.06 13.51 -8.08
C GLY A 955 9.15 13.81 -9.12
N MET A 956 9.64 12.79 -9.84
CA MET A 956 10.57 12.99 -10.96
C MET A 956 9.90 13.70 -12.14
N LEU A 957 8.63 13.40 -12.44
CA LEU A 957 7.86 14.10 -13.47
C LEU A 957 7.71 15.59 -13.13
N HIS A 958 7.18 15.90 -11.95
CA HIS A 958 6.95 17.27 -11.48
C HIS A 958 8.24 18.09 -11.46
N GLN A 959 9.30 17.57 -10.86
CA GLN A 959 10.59 18.26 -10.76
C GLN A 959 11.20 18.60 -12.13
N LEU A 960 11.06 17.72 -13.13
CA LEU A 960 11.56 17.98 -14.49
C LEU A 960 10.67 18.98 -15.25
N GLN A 961 9.37 19.06 -14.96
CA GLN A 961 8.47 20.08 -15.52
C GLN A 961 8.68 21.45 -14.86
N ALA A 962 8.88 21.49 -13.53
CA ALA A 962 9.17 22.70 -12.76
C ALA A 962 10.48 23.37 -13.19
N LEU A 963 11.45 22.60 -13.70
CA LEU A 963 12.68 23.09 -14.33
C LEU A 963 12.47 23.56 -15.80
N GLY A 964 11.22 23.70 -16.27
CA GLY A 964 10.84 24.17 -17.61
C GLY A 964 10.48 23.07 -18.62
N GLY A 965 10.63 21.79 -18.24
CA GLY A 965 10.32 20.63 -19.08
C GLY A 965 11.25 20.46 -20.30
N PRO A 966 10.92 19.53 -21.21
CA PRO A 966 11.67 19.27 -22.44
C PRO A 966 12.12 20.52 -23.20
N GLY A 967 13.43 20.62 -23.45
CA GLY A 967 14.10 21.72 -24.13
C GLY A 967 14.61 22.85 -23.22
N ALA A 968 14.24 22.87 -21.94
CA ALA A 968 14.77 23.86 -21.00
C ALA A 968 16.25 23.63 -20.68
N VAL A 969 17.02 24.72 -20.52
CA VAL A 969 18.42 24.68 -20.10
C VAL A 969 18.48 24.89 -18.58
N VAL A 970 19.15 23.98 -17.88
CA VAL A 970 19.33 24.04 -16.42
C VAL A 970 20.76 24.47 -16.10
N PRO A 971 21.00 25.40 -15.14
CA PRO A 971 22.33 25.77 -14.70
C PRO A 971 23.19 24.55 -14.31
N ASP A 972 24.49 24.60 -14.64
CA ASP A 972 25.48 23.54 -14.41
C ASP A 972 25.12 22.16 -15.00
N VAL A 973 24.23 22.11 -15.99
CA VAL A 973 23.93 20.91 -16.78
C VAL A 973 24.35 21.17 -18.25
N PRO A 974 25.23 20.32 -18.85
CA PRO A 974 25.78 20.55 -20.19
C PRO A 974 24.80 20.21 -21.34
N TYR A 975 23.57 19.79 -21.02
CA TYR A 975 22.54 19.39 -21.95
C TYR A 975 21.18 19.95 -21.49
N PRO A 976 20.27 20.33 -22.40
CA PRO A 976 18.91 20.68 -22.03
C PRO A 976 18.15 19.45 -21.50
N ILE A 977 17.03 19.68 -20.79
CA ILE A 977 16.12 18.61 -20.39
C ILE A 977 15.65 17.87 -21.65
N PRO A 978 15.87 16.55 -21.75
CA PRO A 978 15.54 15.79 -22.96
C PRO A 978 14.03 15.48 -23.02
N ALA A 979 13.61 14.70 -24.02
CA ALA A 979 12.22 14.26 -24.08
C ALA A 979 11.86 13.38 -22.85
N LEU A 980 10.65 13.54 -22.32
CA LEU A 980 10.16 12.73 -21.21
C LEU A 980 9.18 11.68 -21.72
N GLU A 981 9.46 10.42 -21.38
CA GLU A 981 8.63 9.26 -21.68
C GLU A 981 8.06 8.68 -20.39
N GLY A 982 6.78 8.32 -20.37
CA GLY A 982 6.13 7.73 -19.19
C GLY A 982 6.27 6.22 -19.14
N ASP A 983 6.57 5.69 -17.96
CA ASP A 983 6.67 4.26 -17.71
C ASP A 983 5.38 3.65 -17.12
N PHE A 984 5.26 2.31 -17.17
CA PHE A 984 4.14 1.58 -16.58
C PHE A 984 3.93 1.89 -15.09
N SER A 985 5.02 2.24 -14.38
CA SER A 985 5.05 2.61 -12.97
C SER A 985 4.34 3.94 -12.66
N LEU A 986 4.02 4.75 -13.67
CA LEU A 986 3.09 5.89 -13.54
C LEU A 986 1.61 5.46 -13.48
N ASN A 987 1.32 4.15 -13.45
CA ASN A 987 0.02 3.58 -13.10
C ASN A 987 -1.15 3.98 -14.03
N VAL A 988 -0.87 4.24 -15.32
CA VAL A 988 -1.89 4.60 -16.31
C VAL A 988 -2.69 3.38 -16.75
N ALA A 989 -3.95 3.31 -16.33
CA ALA A 989 -4.89 2.21 -16.61
C ALA A 989 -6.06 2.56 -17.56
N ASN A 990 -6.24 3.83 -17.91
CA ASN A 990 -7.33 4.29 -18.77
C ASN A 990 -6.96 5.47 -19.67
N VAL A 991 -7.81 5.73 -20.65
CA VAL A 991 -7.73 6.81 -21.63
C VAL A 991 -7.70 8.21 -21.01
N LEU A 992 -8.32 8.44 -19.84
CA LEU A 992 -8.28 9.75 -19.17
C LEU A 992 -6.90 10.00 -18.55
N SER A 993 -6.39 9.04 -17.77
CA SER A 993 -5.02 9.03 -17.23
C SER A 993 -3.98 9.17 -18.37
N ALA A 994 -4.17 8.46 -19.49
CA ALA A 994 -3.27 8.53 -20.63
C ALA A 994 -3.36 9.88 -21.37
N ALA A 995 -4.56 10.41 -21.58
CA ALA A 995 -4.77 11.71 -22.24
C ALA A 995 -4.22 12.86 -21.40
N LEU A 996 -4.41 12.84 -20.08
CA LEU A 996 -3.81 13.80 -19.15
C LEU A 996 -2.28 13.86 -19.35
N LEU A 997 -1.61 12.71 -19.32
CA LEU A 997 -0.14 12.64 -19.43
C LEU A 997 0.41 12.95 -20.83
N LEU A 998 -0.28 12.55 -21.90
CA LEU A 998 0.13 12.85 -23.28
C LEU A 998 -0.25 14.26 -23.74
N ARG A 999 -1.18 14.95 -23.07
CA ARG A 999 -1.64 16.31 -23.43
C ARG A 999 -0.74 17.39 -22.85
N GLY A 1000 -0.28 17.23 -21.61
CA GLY A 1000 0.29 18.33 -20.85
C GLY A 1000 -0.79 19.19 -20.17
N GLY A 1001 -0.34 20.09 -19.31
CA GLY A 1001 -1.18 21.10 -18.70
C GLY A 1001 -1.42 22.24 -19.68
N THR A 1002 -2.67 22.44 -20.08
CA THR A 1002 -3.12 23.79 -20.48
C THR A 1002 -3.50 24.55 -19.21
N GLN A 1003 -3.43 25.88 -19.22
CA GLN A 1003 -3.83 26.68 -18.06
C GLN A 1003 -5.25 26.26 -17.61
N GLN A 1004 -5.36 25.71 -16.40
CA GLN A 1004 -6.64 25.65 -15.73
C GLN A 1004 -7.07 27.10 -15.44
N GLN A 1005 -8.38 27.37 -15.55
CA GLN A 1005 -8.92 28.59 -14.94
C GLN A 1005 -8.63 28.54 -13.44
N PRO A 1006 -8.36 29.69 -12.78
CA PRO A 1006 -8.05 29.71 -11.37
C PRO A 1006 -9.20 29.04 -10.60
N HIS A 1007 -8.85 28.02 -9.80
CA HIS A 1007 -9.77 27.46 -8.82
C HIS A 1007 -10.32 28.60 -7.96
N PRO A 1008 -11.62 28.61 -7.62
CA PRO A 1008 -12.10 29.49 -6.56
C PRO A 1008 -11.31 29.15 -5.30
N ALA A 1009 -10.51 30.10 -4.81
CA ALA A 1009 -9.70 29.89 -3.62
C ALA A 1009 -10.60 29.46 -2.46
N ALA A 1010 -10.11 28.53 -1.63
CA ALA A 1010 -10.81 28.12 -0.41
C ALA A 1010 -11.22 29.39 0.37
N ALA A 1011 -12.53 29.53 0.61
CA ALA A 1011 -13.08 30.78 1.11
C ALA A 1011 -12.37 31.17 2.42
N PRO A 1012 -11.73 32.36 2.50
CA PRO A 1012 -10.96 32.73 3.67
C PRO A 1012 -11.89 32.76 4.88
N ALA A 1013 -11.48 32.08 5.97
CA ALA A 1013 -12.23 32.10 7.22
C ALA A 1013 -12.45 33.56 7.64
N ALA A 1014 -13.71 33.94 7.83
CA ALA A 1014 -14.11 35.33 7.95
C ALA A 1014 -13.66 35.96 9.28
N ALA A 1015 -12.43 36.49 9.28
CA ALA A 1015 -11.95 37.37 10.35
C ALA A 1015 -12.83 38.62 10.41
N ALA A 1016 -13.46 38.87 11.56
CA ALA A 1016 -14.40 39.97 11.73
C ALA A 1016 -13.70 41.33 11.59
N THR A 1017 -14.29 42.25 10.84
CA THR A 1017 -13.72 43.57 10.55
C THR A 1017 -13.89 44.54 11.73
N ALA A 1018 -12.79 45.14 12.17
CA ALA A 1018 -12.76 46.39 12.93
C ALA A 1018 -12.23 47.52 12.01
N ALA A 1019 -12.72 48.77 12.18
CA ALA A 1019 -12.67 49.76 11.11
C ALA A 1019 -11.89 51.07 11.42
N GLY A 1020 -10.97 51.41 10.50
CA GLY A 1020 -10.51 52.77 10.19
C GLY A 1020 -9.44 53.40 11.10
N PRO A 1021 -8.92 54.60 10.73
CA PRO A 1021 -9.15 55.36 9.49
C PRO A 1021 -7.86 55.61 8.65
N THR A 1022 -8.01 56.33 7.53
CA THR A 1022 -6.98 56.61 6.51
C THR A 1022 -6.04 57.77 6.83
N VAL A 1023 -4.77 57.68 6.38
CA VAL A 1023 -3.93 58.82 5.96
C VAL A 1023 -3.20 58.42 4.67
N ALA A 1024 -2.97 59.36 3.74
CA ALA A 1024 -2.24 59.14 2.50
C ALA A 1024 -0.98 60.02 2.42
N ALA A 1025 0.05 59.55 1.71
CA ALA A 1025 1.24 60.32 1.33
C ALA A 1025 1.85 59.74 0.03
N GLU A 1026 2.48 60.60 -0.75
CA GLU A 1026 3.12 60.28 -2.04
C GLU A 1026 4.66 60.18 -1.86
N GLY A 1027 5.38 59.46 -2.72
CA GLY A 1027 6.84 59.35 -2.66
C GLY A 1027 7.46 58.48 -3.75
N GLU A 1028 8.59 58.91 -4.31
CA GLU A 1028 9.15 58.41 -5.57
C GLU A 1028 10.06 57.17 -5.48
N VAL A 1029 9.94 56.35 -6.53
CA VAL A 1029 10.94 55.51 -7.22
C VAL A 1029 12.41 55.65 -6.79
N LEU A 1030 13.07 54.51 -6.51
CA LEU A 1030 14.26 53.98 -7.25
C LEU A 1030 14.55 52.52 -6.84
N PRO A 1031 15.18 51.67 -7.70
CA PRO A 1031 15.35 50.23 -7.42
C PRO A 1031 16.80 49.81 -7.13
N GLU A 1032 16.99 48.85 -6.22
CA GLU A 1032 18.17 47.97 -6.18
C GLU A 1032 17.72 46.50 -6.06
N GLY A 1033 18.48 45.58 -6.66
CA GLY A 1033 18.03 44.21 -6.92
C GLY A 1033 18.51 43.17 -5.90
N GLY A 1034 17.57 42.59 -5.15
CA GLY A 1034 17.74 41.29 -4.49
C GLY A 1034 17.02 40.20 -5.28
N GLY A 1035 17.76 39.25 -5.86
CA GLY A 1035 17.22 38.19 -6.71
C GLY A 1035 16.57 37.05 -5.94
N ASP A 1036 15.47 37.30 -5.24
CA ASP A 1036 14.72 36.26 -4.54
C ASP A 1036 14.06 35.29 -5.55
N ALA A 1037 14.52 34.04 -5.54
CA ALA A 1037 14.01 32.97 -6.40
C ALA A 1037 12.66 32.42 -5.93
N SER A 1038 11.67 33.31 -5.80
CA SER A 1038 10.28 32.94 -5.60
C SER A 1038 9.79 32.13 -6.80
N VAL A 1039 9.43 30.86 -6.57
CA VAL A 1039 8.94 29.96 -7.62
C VAL A 1039 7.53 30.38 -8.01
N ALA A 1040 7.43 31.19 -9.06
CA ALA A 1040 6.16 31.66 -9.58
C ALA A 1040 5.27 30.51 -10.07
N ALA A 1041 3.96 30.63 -9.85
CA ALA A 1041 3.02 29.54 -10.08
C ALA A 1041 2.86 29.16 -11.56
N GLY A 1042 3.05 27.87 -11.86
CA GLY A 1042 2.31 27.15 -12.91
C GLY A 1042 2.40 27.68 -14.35
N GLY A 1043 3.58 27.61 -14.97
CA GLY A 1043 3.64 27.55 -16.43
C GLY A 1043 2.99 26.25 -16.97
N PRO A 1044 2.42 26.25 -18.20
CA PRO A 1044 1.80 25.05 -18.78
C PRO A 1044 2.82 23.93 -19.00
N TRP A 1045 2.71 22.84 -18.22
CA TRP A 1045 3.66 21.71 -18.28
C TRP A 1045 3.50 20.87 -19.55
N ARG A 1046 4.60 20.36 -20.09
CA ARG A 1046 4.65 19.74 -21.43
C ARG A 1046 4.29 18.25 -21.38
N GLY A 1047 3.33 17.82 -22.21
CA GLY A 1047 2.93 16.42 -22.32
C GLY A 1047 4.08 15.46 -22.66
N LEU A 1048 3.97 14.22 -22.18
CA LEU A 1048 4.95 13.16 -22.45
C LEU A 1048 5.00 12.81 -23.94
N SER A 1049 6.18 12.54 -24.47
CA SER A 1049 6.35 12.17 -25.89
C SER A 1049 5.88 10.74 -26.18
N ARG A 1050 6.02 9.85 -25.19
CA ARG A 1050 5.67 8.43 -25.21
C ARG A 1050 5.11 8.01 -23.86
N LEU A 1051 4.27 6.96 -23.82
CA LEU A 1051 3.73 6.41 -22.57
C LEU A 1051 3.54 4.89 -22.66
N ALA A 1052 4.11 4.14 -21.73
CA ALA A 1052 3.75 2.74 -21.48
C ALA A 1052 2.63 2.67 -20.41
N PRO A 1053 1.52 1.93 -20.66
CA PRO A 1053 0.47 1.74 -19.67
C PRO A 1053 0.89 0.75 -18.56
N THR A 1054 0.13 0.69 -17.47
CA THR A 1054 0.36 -0.26 -16.38
C THR A 1054 0.31 -1.73 -16.83
N HIS A 1055 1.05 -2.60 -16.13
CA HIS A 1055 0.92 -4.05 -16.26
C HIS A 1055 -0.40 -4.61 -15.68
N ASP A 1056 -1.23 -3.81 -15.01
CA ASP A 1056 -2.59 -4.23 -14.64
C ASP A 1056 -3.55 -4.34 -15.85
N LEU A 1057 -3.13 -3.91 -17.06
CA LEU A 1057 -3.93 -4.06 -18.30
C LEU A 1057 -3.57 -5.32 -19.08
N HIS A 1058 -4.60 -6.06 -19.48
CA HIS A 1058 -4.45 -7.13 -20.48
C HIS A 1058 -4.48 -6.59 -21.91
N ALA A 1059 -3.96 -7.34 -22.90
CA ALA A 1059 -3.73 -6.84 -24.25
C ALA A 1059 -4.99 -6.26 -24.95
N ALA A 1060 -6.19 -6.78 -24.65
CA ALA A 1060 -7.44 -6.23 -25.18
C ALA A 1060 -7.84 -4.87 -24.57
N GLN A 1061 -7.49 -4.57 -23.31
CA GLN A 1061 -7.69 -3.26 -22.69
C GLN A 1061 -6.67 -2.25 -23.21
N MET A 1062 -5.41 -2.68 -23.38
CA MET A 1062 -4.40 -1.87 -24.07
C MET A 1062 -4.89 -1.45 -25.47
N ALA A 1063 -5.53 -2.37 -26.21
CA ALA A 1063 -6.13 -2.08 -27.50
C ALA A 1063 -7.36 -1.16 -27.42
N ALA A 1064 -8.21 -1.28 -26.39
CA ALA A 1064 -9.33 -0.39 -26.13
C ALA A 1064 -8.87 1.05 -25.84
N LEU A 1065 -7.89 1.21 -24.93
CA LEU A 1065 -7.25 2.48 -24.56
C LEU A 1065 -6.62 3.17 -25.77
N ALA A 1066 -5.92 2.41 -26.62
CA ALA A 1066 -5.42 2.91 -27.90
C ALA A 1066 -6.55 3.41 -28.82
N GLY A 1067 -7.65 2.66 -28.95
CA GLY A 1067 -8.84 3.09 -29.68
C GLY A 1067 -9.49 4.37 -29.12
N GLY A 1068 -9.49 4.54 -27.79
CA GLY A 1068 -9.96 5.74 -27.09
C GLY A 1068 -9.10 6.97 -27.38
N LEU A 1069 -7.77 6.83 -27.39
CA LEU A 1069 -6.83 7.90 -27.72
C LEU A 1069 -6.78 8.27 -29.21
N GLY A 1070 -7.33 7.43 -30.10
CA GLY A 1070 -7.37 7.71 -31.54
C GLY A 1070 -5.98 7.97 -32.13
N PRO A 1071 -5.71 9.13 -32.78
CA PRO A 1071 -4.40 9.45 -33.35
C PRO A 1071 -3.24 9.34 -32.34
N ARG A 1072 -3.49 9.60 -31.06
CA ARG A 1072 -2.46 9.58 -30.00
C ARG A 1072 -2.02 8.18 -29.59
N ALA A 1073 -2.69 7.12 -30.06
CA ALA A 1073 -2.27 5.74 -29.87
C ALA A 1073 -0.83 5.46 -30.37
N ALA A 1074 -0.36 6.23 -31.37
CA ALA A 1074 1.02 6.14 -31.87
C ALA A 1074 2.08 6.54 -30.83
N GLN A 1075 1.71 7.26 -29.77
CA GLN A 1075 2.59 7.59 -28.65
C GLN A 1075 2.63 6.48 -27.58
N LEU A 1076 1.77 5.45 -27.67
CA LEU A 1076 1.78 4.35 -26.73
C LEU A 1076 2.91 3.35 -27.01
N GLU A 1077 3.46 2.80 -25.93
CA GLU A 1077 4.44 1.74 -25.93
C GLU A 1077 3.85 0.44 -25.36
N ALA A 1078 4.00 -0.66 -26.09
CA ALA A 1078 3.64 -2.00 -25.60
C ALA A 1078 4.88 -2.71 -25.07
N ILE A 1079 4.89 -3.09 -23.79
CA ILE A 1079 5.95 -3.92 -23.21
C ILE A 1079 5.58 -5.39 -23.45
N VAL A 1080 6.30 -6.05 -24.36
CA VAL A 1080 5.93 -7.38 -24.88
C VAL A 1080 6.87 -8.50 -24.46
N HIS A 1081 7.99 -8.17 -23.84
CA HIS A 1081 8.86 -9.13 -23.19
C HIS A 1081 9.39 -8.53 -21.90
N GLN A 1082 9.33 -9.29 -20.81
CA GLN A 1082 9.83 -8.88 -19.49
C GLN A 1082 9.73 -10.04 -18.50
N HIS A 1083 10.52 -9.97 -17.43
CA HIS A 1083 10.16 -10.60 -16.16
C HIS A 1083 9.45 -9.54 -15.30
N LEU A 1084 8.23 -9.80 -14.80
CA LEU A 1084 7.47 -8.76 -14.07
C LEU A 1084 8.16 -8.41 -12.74
N PRO A 1085 8.29 -7.12 -12.36
CA PRO A 1085 8.74 -6.71 -11.04
C PRO A 1085 7.62 -6.94 -10.01
N ILE A 1086 7.50 -8.18 -9.52
CA ILE A 1086 6.43 -8.64 -8.62
C ILE A 1086 6.40 -7.91 -7.27
N PHE A 1087 7.56 -7.45 -6.79
CA PHE A 1087 7.69 -6.54 -5.65
C PHE A 1087 8.74 -5.46 -5.93
N HIS A 1088 8.50 -4.24 -5.45
CA HIS A 1088 9.50 -3.19 -5.32
C HIS A 1088 9.41 -2.62 -3.90
N THR A 1089 10.49 -2.68 -3.11
CA THR A 1089 10.44 -2.66 -1.64
C THR A 1089 11.51 -1.76 -1.02
N GLU A 1090 11.21 -1.17 0.14
CA GLU A 1090 12.20 -0.48 1.00
C GLU A 1090 12.95 -1.48 1.92
N HIS A 1091 12.71 -2.79 1.79
CA HIS A 1091 13.38 -3.83 2.56
C HIS A 1091 14.54 -4.45 1.78
N CYS A 1092 15.78 -4.11 2.14
CA CYS A 1092 16.97 -4.69 1.55
C CYS A 1092 17.24 -6.09 2.10
N VAL A 1093 16.90 -7.11 1.31
CA VAL A 1093 17.14 -8.54 1.60
C VAL A 1093 18.64 -8.80 1.70
N PHE A 1094 19.45 -8.19 0.81
CA PHE A 1094 20.91 -8.23 0.85
C PHE A 1094 21.46 -7.77 2.20
N CYS A 1095 21.10 -6.55 2.63
CA CYS A 1095 21.57 -6.02 3.92
C CYS A 1095 21.07 -6.88 5.10
N ARG A 1096 19.79 -7.30 5.07
CA ARG A 1096 19.21 -8.08 6.17
C ARG A 1096 19.90 -9.42 6.40
N PHE A 1097 20.24 -10.16 5.34
CA PHE A 1097 20.68 -11.55 5.45
C PHE A 1097 22.17 -11.75 5.13
N LEU A 1098 22.80 -10.85 4.38
CA LEU A 1098 24.24 -10.93 4.04
C LEU A 1098 25.12 -9.99 4.89
N SER A 1099 24.55 -9.13 5.73
CA SER A 1099 25.28 -8.16 6.55
C SER A 1099 24.74 -8.03 7.98
N SER A 1100 25.55 -7.42 8.85
CA SER A 1100 25.17 -6.95 10.20
C SER A 1100 24.72 -5.48 10.23
N GLY A 1101 24.98 -4.71 9.16
CA GLY A 1101 24.55 -3.31 9.05
C GLY A 1101 23.03 -3.16 8.89
N ASN A 1102 22.54 -1.91 8.90
CA ASN A 1102 21.11 -1.57 8.87
C ASN A 1102 20.67 -0.79 7.63
N SER A 1103 21.60 -0.23 6.85
CA SER A 1103 21.37 0.65 5.71
C SER A 1103 22.50 0.56 4.67
N TYR A 1104 22.37 1.25 3.54
CA TYR A 1104 23.44 1.38 2.54
C TYR A 1104 24.73 2.02 3.09
N LYS A 1105 24.70 2.68 4.25
CA LYS A 1105 25.87 3.38 4.84
C LYS A 1105 26.79 2.45 5.64
N ASP A 1106 26.28 1.30 6.04
CA ASP A 1106 26.91 0.39 7.01
C ASP A 1106 26.77 -1.10 6.65
N CYS A 1107 26.10 -1.44 5.53
CA CYS A 1107 25.91 -2.82 5.11
C CYS A 1107 27.15 -3.47 4.47
N GLY A 1108 28.14 -2.71 4.01
CA GLY A 1108 29.29 -3.24 3.28
C GLY A 1108 28.98 -3.70 1.85
N HIS A 1109 27.88 -3.19 1.26
CA HIS A 1109 27.53 -3.32 -0.16
C HIS A 1109 27.49 -4.75 -0.76
N PRO A 1110 26.91 -5.77 -0.07
CA PRO A 1110 26.90 -7.15 -0.59
C PRO A 1110 26.04 -7.37 -1.84
N CYS A 1111 25.34 -6.35 -2.35
CA CYS A 1111 24.69 -6.41 -3.67
C CYS A 1111 25.67 -6.23 -4.84
N GLU A 1112 26.78 -5.51 -4.64
CA GLU A 1112 27.80 -5.27 -5.66
C GLU A 1112 28.66 -6.53 -5.93
N THR A 1113 28.62 -7.53 -5.04
CA THR A 1113 29.46 -8.74 -5.10
C THR A 1113 28.72 -10.07 -5.13
N HIS A 1114 27.40 -10.11 -4.83
CA HIS A 1114 26.62 -11.34 -4.77
C HIS A 1114 25.33 -11.25 -5.59
N ARG A 1115 24.91 -12.37 -6.18
CA ARG A 1115 23.64 -12.52 -6.89
C ARG A 1115 22.62 -13.22 -5.99
N LEU A 1116 21.49 -12.56 -5.74
CA LEU A 1116 20.49 -13.01 -4.77
C LEU A 1116 19.18 -13.41 -5.47
N HIS A 1117 18.69 -14.61 -5.19
CA HIS A 1117 17.35 -15.05 -5.62
C HIS A 1117 16.51 -15.50 -4.42
N LEU A 1118 15.19 -15.31 -4.52
CA LEU A 1118 14.21 -15.85 -3.58
C LEU A 1118 13.53 -17.04 -4.23
N ARG A 1119 13.72 -18.25 -3.70
CA ARG A 1119 13.05 -19.46 -4.19
C ARG A 1119 11.68 -19.61 -3.55
N ASP A 1120 10.62 -19.75 -4.35
CA ASP A 1120 9.25 -19.93 -3.86
C ASP A 1120 8.92 -21.40 -3.51
N GLU A 1121 7.68 -21.66 -3.09
CA GLU A 1121 7.20 -23.02 -2.76
C GLU A 1121 7.01 -23.94 -3.98
N THR A 1122 7.12 -23.42 -5.21
CA THR A 1122 7.12 -24.21 -6.46
C THR A 1122 8.52 -24.55 -6.95
N GLY A 1123 9.56 -23.90 -6.39
CA GLY A 1123 10.96 -24.04 -6.79
C GLY A 1123 11.45 -22.99 -7.78
N ALA A 1124 10.64 -21.96 -8.07
CA ALA A 1124 10.96 -20.89 -9.00
C ALA A 1124 11.90 -19.85 -8.35
N ASP A 1125 12.95 -19.44 -9.06
CA ASP A 1125 14.01 -18.55 -8.54
C ASP A 1125 13.80 -17.09 -8.94
N HIS A 1126 13.31 -16.29 -8.01
CA HIS A 1126 13.02 -14.87 -8.22
C HIS A 1126 14.26 -14.00 -8.00
N LEU A 1127 14.88 -13.50 -9.07
CA LEU A 1127 16.00 -12.57 -8.97
C LEU A 1127 15.62 -11.32 -8.16
N VAL A 1128 16.50 -10.93 -7.25
CA VAL A 1128 16.42 -9.67 -6.49
C VAL A 1128 17.57 -8.77 -6.90
N LEU A 1129 17.25 -7.53 -7.27
CA LEU A 1129 18.22 -6.47 -7.54
C LEU A 1129 18.02 -5.32 -6.57
N ALA A 1130 19.13 -4.74 -6.09
CA ALA A 1130 19.11 -3.50 -5.31
C ALA A 1130 19.21 -2.26 -6.24
N ASP A 1131 18.74 -1.10 -5.76
CA ASP A 1131 19.13 0.21 -6.30
C ASP A 1131 19.92 1.03 -5.28
N MET A 1132 20.45 2.19 -5.69
CA MET A 1132 21.30 3.07 -4.87
C MET A 1132 20.70 3.51 -3.52
N GLY A 1133 19.38 3.42 -3.33
CA GLY A 1133 18.71 3.65 -2.04
C GLY A 1133 18.64 2.42 -1.13
N CYS A 1134 19.27 1.31 -1.51
CA CYS A 1134 19.05 -0.04 -0.96
C CYS A 1134 17.60 -0.58 -1.13
N ARG A 1135 16.77 0.07 -1.97
CA ARG A 1135 15.46 -0.47 -2.37
C ARG A 1135 15.68 -1.77 -3.15
N ASN A 1136 14.83 -2.78 -2.94
CA ASN A 1136 14.95 -4.09 -3.61
C ASN A 1136 13.77 -4.32 -4.55
N THR A 1137 14.09 -4.62 -5.82
CA THR A 1137 13.13 -5.09 -6.83
C THR A 1137 13.26 -6.60 -6.97
N VAL A 1138 12.16 -7.32 -6.79
CA VAL A 1138 12.07 -8.77 -7.00
C VAL A 1138 11.35 -9.02 -8.31
N PHE A 1139 11.98 -9.78 -9.20
CA PHE A 1139 11.44 -10.12 -10.52
C PHE A 1139 10.81 -11.52 -10.53
N ASN A 1140 9.82 -11.73 -11.40
CA ASN A 1140 9.25 -13.05 -11.61
C ASN A 1140 10.31 -13.99 -12.22
N ALA A 1141 10.47 -15.22 -11.71
CA ALA A 1141 11.42 -16.18 -12.27
C ALA A 1141 11.13 -16.51 -13.74
N LYS A 1142 9.85 -16.41 -14.12
CA LYS A 1142 9.31 -16.80 -15.42
C LYS A 1142 9.00 -15.57 -16.30
N ALA A 1143 9.43 -15.63 -17.56
CA ALA A 1143 9.24 -14.56 -18.53
C ALA A 1143 7.78 -14.41 -18.98
N GLN A 1144 7.34 -13.17 -19.16
CA GLN A 1144 6.12 -12.78 -19.88
C GLN A 1144 6.45 -12.53 -21.36
N SER A 1145 5.62 -13.03 -22.27
CA SER A 1145 5.69 -12.74 -23.70
C SER A 1145 4.32 -12.36 -24.28
N GLY A 1146 4.27 -11.18 -24.89
CA GLY A 1146 3.13 -10.67 -25.65
C GLY A 1146 3.12 -11.10 -27.12
N VAL A 1147 3.94 -12.08 -27.53
CA VAL A 1147 4.19 -12.42 -28.94
C VAL A 1147 2.92 -12.70 -29.76
N PHE A 1148 1.89 -13.30 -29.16
CA PHE A 1148 0.62 -13.56 -29.84
C PHE A 1148 -0.23 -12.30 -30.05
N TYR A 1149 -0.06 -11.26 -29.21
CA TYR A 1149 -0.86 -10.03 -29.24
C TYR A 1149 -0.23 -8.90 -30.08
N LEU A 1150 1.05 -9.03 -30.48
CA LEU A 1150 1.81 -8.04 -31.26
C LEU A 1150 1.00 -7.43 -32.41
N ARG A 1151 0.39 -8.27 -33.25
CA ARG A 1151 -0.35 -7.82 -34.44
C ARG A 1151 -1.58 -6.99 -34.08
N ASP A 1152 -2.26 -7.33 -33.00
CA ASP A 1152 -3.50 -6.67 -32.61
C ASP A 1152 -3.24 -5.36 -31.84
N LEU A 1153 -2.15 -5.30 -31.06
CA LEU A 1153 -1.65 -4.04 -30.49
C LEU A 1153 -1.20 -3.06 -31.60
N ILE A 1154 -0.45 -3.54 -32.60
CA ILE A 1154 -0.06 -2.73 -33.77
C ILE A 1154 -1.29 -2.26 -34.56
N ARG A 1155 -2.31 -3.10 -34.75
CA ARG A 1155 -3.59 -2.71 -35.37
C ARG A 1155 -4.35 -1.66 -34.55
N ALA A 1156 -4.37 -1.78 -33.22
CA ALA A 1156 -5.05 -0.84 -32.33
C ALA A 1156 -4.39 0.55 -32.30
N GLY A 1157 -3.11 0.64 -32.64
CA GLY A 1157 -2.42 1.92 -32.89
C GLY A 1157 -1.01 2.04 -32.33
N PHE A 1158 -0.54 1.07 -31.54
CA PHE A 1158 0.81 1.07 -30.98
C PHE A 1158 1.87 1.10 -32.10
N ARG A 1159 2.85 1.99 -31.99
CA ARG A 1159 3.98 2.12 -32.94
C ARG A 1159 5.34 1.84 -32.29
N THR A 1160 5.35 1.48 -31.00
CA THR A 1160 6.58 1.12 -30.28
C THR A 1160 6.37 -0.10 -29.41
N VAL A 1161 7.34 -1.01 -29.47
CA VAL A 1161 7.36 -2.30 -28.82
C VAL A 1161 8.63 -2.38 -27.97
N ARG A 1162 8.49 -2.47 -26.65
CA ARG A 1162 9.60 -2.62 -25.70
C ARG A 1162 9.79 -4.08 -25.30
N ILE A 1163 11.05 -4.50 -25.37
CA ILE A 1163 11.56 -5.78 -24.87
C ILE A 1163 12.46 -5.44 -23.69
N GLU A 1164 12.13 -5.91 -22.49
CA GLU A 1164 12.96 -5.73 -21.31
C GLU A 1164 13.75 -6.98 -21.00
N LEU A 1165 15.06 -6.80 -20.83
CA LEU A 1165 15.95 -7.80 -20.30
C LEU A 1165 16.09 -7.59 -18.78
N VAL A 1166 16.14 -8.67 -18.02
CA VAL A 1166 16.37 -8.71 -16.58
C VAL A 1166 17.63 -9.52 -16.29
N ASP A 1167 17.64 -10.80 -16.67
CA ASP A 1167 18.77 -11.71 -16.45
C ASP A 1167 19.17 -12.52 -17.69
N GLU A 1168 18.50 -12.30 -18.83
CA GLU A 1168 18.81 -12.89 -20.11
C GLU A 1168 20.27 -12.64 -20.48
N GLN A 1169 20.98 -13.75 -20.70
CA GLN A 1169 22.42 -13.74 -20.94
C GLN A 1169 22.75 -13.14 -22.32
N PRO A 1170 23.90 -12.43 -22.48
CA PRO A 1170 24.18 -11.63 -23.69
C PRO A 1170 24.04 -12.37 -25.02
N GLN A 1171 24.38 -13.66 -25.07
CA GLN A 1171 24.27 -14.48 -26.27
C GLN A 1171 22.83 -14.68 -26.78
N TYR A 1172 21.82 -14.48 -25.93
CA TYR A 1172 20.40 -14.62 -26.31
C TYR A 1172 19.77 -13.31 -26.78
N VAL A 1173 20.38 -12.15 -26.50
CA VAL A 1173 19.81 -10.82 -26.78
C VAL A 1173 19.54 -10.61 -28.28
N ALA A 1174 20.53 -10.84 -29.14
CA ALA A 1174 20.35 -10.67 -30.59
C ALA A 1174 19.35 -11.69 -31.20
N PRO A 1175 19.43 -13.01 -30.91
CA PRO A 1175 18.42 -13.99 -31.32
C PRO A 1175 16.99 -13.65 -30.87
N LEU A 1176 16.83 -13.08 -29.68
CA LEU A 1176 15.54 -12.67 -29.13
C LEU A 1176 14.97 -11.46 -29.89
N LEU A 1177 15.79 -10.43 -30.12
CA LEU A 1177 15.40 -9.23 -30.86
C LEU A 1177 15.03 -9.55 -32.32
N GLU A 1178 15.82 -10.37 -33.02
CA GLU A 1178 15.47 -10.87 -34.36
C GLU A 1178 14.20 -11.73 -34.33
N GLY A 1179 14.03 -12.57 -33.30
CA GLY A 1179 12.83 -13.38 -33.11
C GLY A 1179 11.54 -12.56 -33.05
N TYR A 1180 11.51 -11.48 -32.25
CA TYR A 1180 10.36 -10.56 -32.20
C TYR A 1180 10.15 -9.80 -33.51
N ARG A 1181 11.24 -9.33 -34.14
CA ARG A 1181 11.21 -8.67 -35.46
C ARG A 1181 10.63 -9.59 -36.54
N ASP A 1182 11.00 -10.86 -36.56
CA ASP A 1182 10.49 -11.84 -37.53
C ASP A 1182 9.00 -12.13 -37.35
N VAL A 1183 8.47 -12.10 -36.12
CA VAL A 1183 7.02 -12.24 -35.91
C VAL A 1183 6.24 -11.01 -36.39
N ILE A 1184 6.78 -9.81 -36.16
CA ILE A 1184 6.21 -8.54 -36.66
C ILE A 1184 6.23 -8.50 -38.20
N LEU A 1185 7.36 -8.84 -38.81
CA LEU A 1185 7.52 -8.93 -40.27
C LEU A 1185 6.83 -10.16 -40.90
N GLY A 1186 6.32 -11.09 -40.08
CA GLY A 1186 5.67 -12.33 -40.53
C GLY A 1186 6.61 -13.40 -41.10
N ARG A 1187 7.93 -13.26 -40.92
CA ARG A 1187 8.96 -14.24 -41.30
C ARG A 1187 9.00 -15.46 -40.38
N ARG A 1188 8.53 -15.34 -39.13
CA ARG A 1188 8.46 -16.42 -38.12
C ARG A 1188 7.07 -16.50 -37.50
N GLY A 1189 6.62 -17.72 -37.17
CA GLY A 1189 5.37 -17.91 -36.44
C GLY A 1189 5.49 -17.50 -34.96
N PRO A 1190 4.47 -16.88 -34.35
CA PRO A 1190 4.53 -16.47 -32.94
C PRO A 1190 4.72 -17.68 -32.00
N GLY A 1191 4.17 -18.84 -32.35
CA GLY A 1191 4.38 -20.10 -31.62
C GLY A 1191 5.81 -20.66 -31.73
N ASP A 1192 6.57 -20.30 -32.76
CA ASP A 1192 7.98 -20.70 -32.91
C ASP A 1192 8.91 -19.83 -32.07
N LEU A 1193 8.57 -18.56 -31.89
CA LEU A 1193 9.25 -17.70 -30.92
C LEU A 1193 8.90 -18.12 -29.49
N TRP A 1194 7.61 -18.32 -29.18
CA TRP A 1194 7.14 -18.76 -27.87
C TRP A 1194 7.83 -20.06 -27.39
N ARG A 1195 7.88 -21.09 -28.25
CA ARG A 1195 8.56 -22.35 -27.91
C ARG A 1195 10.04 -22.17 -27.58
N TRP A 1196 10.72 -21.26 -28.28
CA TRP A 1196 12.14 -20.96 -28.03
C TRP A 1196 12.35 -20.11 -26.76
N LEU A 1197 11.52 -19.09 -26.53
CA LEU A 1197 11.53 -18.31 -25.29
C LEU A 1197 11.32 -19.22 -24.07
N GLY A 1198 10.43 -20.21 -24.17
CA GLY A 1198 10.22 -21.24 -23.16
C GLY A 1198 11.38 -22.21 -22.92
N THR A 1199 12.50 -22.10 -23.65
CA THR A 1199 13.73 -22.88 -23.44
C THR A 1199 14.92 -22.04 -22.97
N LEU A 1200 14.76 -20.72 -22.79
CA LEU A 1200 15.83 -19.87 -22.30
C LEU A 1200 16.11 -20.17 -20.81
N PRO A 1201 17.38 -20.35 -20.42
CA PRO A 1201 17.75 -20.47 -19.02
C PRO A 1201 17.82 -19.08 -18.37
N ASP A 1202 17.48 -19.04 -17.09
CA ASP A 1202 17.86 -17.96 -16.19
C ASP A 1202 19.39 -17.89 -16.03
N ALA A 1203 19.87 -16.91 -15.29
CA ALA A 1203 21.30 -16.69 -15.08
C ALA A 1203 21.95 -17.66 -14.07
N ASN A 1204 21.20 -18.62 -13.50
CA ASN A 1204 21.68 -19.78 -12.74
C ASN A 1204 21.71 -21.06 -13.61
N GLY A 1205 21.13 -21.03 -14.82
CA GLY A 1205 21.00 -22.18 -15.72
C GLY A 1205 19.65 -22.91 -15.65
N ALA A 1206 18.69 -22.44 -14.84
CA ALA A 1206 17.38 -23.05 -14.68
C ALA A 1206 16.36 -22.52 -15.70
N VAL A 1207 15.50 -23.40 -16.25
CA VAL A 1207 14.51 -23.01 -17.27
C VAL A 1207 13.12 -22.95 -16.63
N HIS A 1208 12.66 -21.74 -16.31
CA HIS A 1208 11.32 -21.48 -15.75
C HIS A 1208 10.22 -21.39 -16.83
N GLY A 1209 10.62 -21.28 -18.09
CA GLY A 1209 9.74 -21.18 -19.25
C GLY A 1209 9.18 -19.77 -19.51
N VAL A 1210 8.10 -19.69 -20.29
CA VAL A 1210 7.42 -18.44 -20.67
C VAL A 1210 5.90 -18.58 -20.53
N ASP A 1211 5.21 -17.49 -20.24
CA ASP A 1211 3.75 -17.38 -20.44
C ASP A 1211 3.33 -15.96 -20.86
N ALA A 1212 2.02 -15.68 -20.87
CA ALA A 1212 1.46 -14.40 -21.28
C ALA A 1212 1.24 -13.43 -20.11
N GLY A 1213 1.42 -13.89 -18.86
CA GLY A 1213 1.20 -13.15 -17.63
C GLY A 1213 -0.07 -12.30 -17.64
N SER A 1214 0.10 -11.01 -17.38
CA SER A 1214 -0.95 -9.98 -17.37
C SER A 1214 -1.55 -9.66 -18.75
N LEU A 1215 -0.84 -9.93 -19.86
CA LEU A 1215 -1.34 -9.61 -21.20
C LEU A 1215 -2.50 -10.52 -21.63
N GLN A 1216 -2.69 -11.66 -20.97
CA GLN A 1216 -3.81 -12.56 -21.18
C GLN A 1216 -5.08 -12.03 -20.52
N VAL A 1217 -6.23 -12.20 -21.20
CA VAL A 1217 -7.55 -11.84 -20.65
C VAL A 1217 -7.91 -12.80 -19.51
N HIS A 1218 -7.59 -12.41 -18.28
CA HIS A 1218 -8.10 -13.03 -17.06
C HIS A 1218 -9.40 -12.35 -16.65
N LYS A 1219 -10.46 -13.13 -16.42
CA LYS A 1219 -11.68 -12.58 -15.82
C LYS A 1219 -11.43 -12.33 -14.33
N GLU A 1220 -11.46 -11.06 -13.91
CA GLU A 1220 -11.30 -10.69 -12.50
C GLU A 1220 -12.23 -11.52 -11.59
N ARG A 1221 -11.67 -11.99 -10.48
CA ARG A 1221 -12.36 -12.93 -9.59
C ARG A 1221 -13.37 -12.15 -8.75
N SER A 1222 -14.67 -12.39 -8.99
CA SER A 1222 -15.72 -11.83 -8.16
C SER A 1222 -15.52 -12.17 -6.68
N ARG A 1223 -16.10 -11.35 -5.80
CA ARG A 1223 -15.96 -11.47 -4.34
C ARG A 1223 -16.24 -12.89 -3.80
N GLY A 1224 -17.21 -13.60 -4.38
CA GLY A 1224 -17.52 -15.01 -4.05
C GLY A 1224 -16.63 -16.07 -4.74
N ALA A 1225 -15.94 -15.72 -5.82
CA ALA A 1225 -15.01 -16.61 -6.55
C ALA A 1225 -13.55 -16.49 -6.06
N MET A 1226 -13.22 -15.48 -5.26
CA MET A 1226 -11.94 -15.37 -4.59
C MET A 1226 -11.78 -16.45 -3.52
N LYS A 1227 -11.10 -17.55 -3.86
CA LYS A 1227 -10.54 -18.48 -2.84
C LYS A 1227 -9.80 -17.66 -1.77
N PRO A 1228 -9.94 -17.99 -0.46
CA PRO A 1228 -9.16 -17.32 0.58
C PRO A 1228 -7.66 -17.58 0.32
N THR A 1229 -6.81 -16.63 0.72
CA THR A 1229 -5.35 -16.78 0.59
C THR A 1229 -4.88 -17.99 1.41
N ALA A 1230 -3.76 -18.63 1.07
CA ALA A 1230 -3.33 -19.88 1.75
C ALA A 1230 -3.22 -19.71 3.28
N ALA A 1231 -2.71 -18.56 3.74
CA ALA A 1231 -2.70 -18.17 5.14
C ALA A 1231 -4.11 -18.00 5.74
N ALA A 1232 -5.06 -17.40 5.00
CA ALA A 1232 -6.45 -17.25 5.43
C ALA A 1232 -7.21 -18.58 5.43
N LEU A 1233 -6.95 -19.51 4.50
CA LEU A 1233 -7.50 -20.87 4.54
C LEU A 1233 -7.09 -21.60 5.82
N LYS A 1234 -5.78 -21.60 6.15
CA LYS A 1234 -5.29 -22.17 7.41
C LYS A 1234 -5.92 -21.49 8.64
N GLN A 1235 -5.98 -20.15 8.68
CA GLN A 1235 -6.62 -19.43 9.80
C GLN A 1235 -8.13 -19.70 9.92
N GLN A 1236 -8.86 -19.77 8.80
CA GLN A 1236 -10.30 -19.99 8.80
C GLN A 1236 -10.65 -21.44 9.18
N GLN A 1237 -9.82 -22.41 8.77
CA GLN A 1237 -9.90 -23.79 9.25
C GLN A 1237 -9.60 -23.88 10.75
N GLN A 1238 -8.57 -23.20 11.26
CA GLN A 1238 -8.27 -23.14 12.70
C GLN A 1238 -9.41 -22.48 13.50
N GLN A 1239 -10.02 -21.41 12.99
CA GLN A 1239 -11.19 -20.77 13.63
C GLN A 1239 -12.42 -21.68 13.63
N GLN A 1240 -12.70 -22.38 12.53
CA GLN A 1240 -13.79 -23.35 12.46
C GLN A 1240 -13.54 -24.56 13.37
N GLN A 1241 -12.31 -25.05 13.46
CA GLN A 1241 -11.94 -26.11 14.42
C GLN A 1241 -12.10 -25.64 15.86
N GLN A 1242 -11.72 -24.40 16.20
CA GLN A 1242 -11.97 -23.84 17.54
C GLN A 1242 -13.47 -23.70 17.85
N GLN A 1243 -14.29 -23.31 16.87
CA GLN A 1243 -15.75 -23.26 17.02
C GLN A 1243 -16.39 -24.66 17.11
N GLN A 1244 -15.78 -25.70 16.53
CA GLN A 1244 -16.24 -27.08 16.64
C GLN A 1244 -15.75 -27.78 17.92
N GLN A 1245 -14.59 -27.38 18.46
CA GLN A 1245 -14.08 -27.81 19.75
C GLN A 1245 -14.82 -27.13 20.91
N ALA A 1246 -15.37 -25.93 20.69
CA ALA A 1246 -16.41 -25.34 21.53
C ALA A 1246 -17.76 -26.05 21.31
N GLY A 1247 -17.86 -27.29 21.80
CA GLY A 1247 -19.05 -28.13 21.65
C GLY A 1247 -20.33 -27.49 22.22
N PRO A 1248 -21.53 -28.01 21.87
CA PRO A 1248 -22.82 -27.39 22.16
C PRO A 1248 -23.24 -27.51 23.65
N GLY A 1249 -22.49 -26.85 24.54
CA GLY A 1249 -22.64 -26.84 25.99
C GLY A 1249 -22.89 -25.46 26.58
N GLY A 1250 -23.69 -24.63 25.90
CA GLY A 1250 -23.90 -23.22 26.26
C GLY A 1250 -25.25 -22.64 25.82
N GLY A 1251 -26.31 -23.45 25.81
CA GLY A 1251 -27.62 -23.08 25.22
C GLY A 1251 -28.84 -23.65 25.93
N ALA A 1252 -28.79 -23.81 27.25
CA ALA A 1252 -29.82 -24.52 28.03
C ALA A 1252 -30.18 -23.85 29.38
N LEU A 1253 -30.31 -22.51 29.41
CA LEU A 1253 -30.67 -21.79 30.66
C LEU A 1253 -31.45 -20.48 30.44
N LEU A 1254 -32.40 -20.45 29.49
CA LEU A 1254 -33.28 -19.28 29.28
C LEU A 1254 -34.67 -19.64 28.68
N ALA A 1255 -35.29 -20.73 29.15
CA ALA A 1255 -36.58 -21.22 28.64
C ALA A 1255 -37.46 -21.87 29.73
N ALA A 1256 -37.76 -21.14 30.83
CA ALA A 1256 -38.50 -21.68 31.97
C ALA A 1256 -39.48 -20.68 32.63
N SER A 1257 -40.28 -19.95 31.83
CA SER A 1257 -41.45 -19.22 32.33
C SER A 1257 -42.56 -19.15 31.27
N GLY A 1258 -43.84 -19.08 31.68
CA GLY A 1258 -44.97 -18.77 30.78
C GLY A 1258 -45.90 -19.92 30.35
N GLY A 1259 -45.76 -21.15 30.87
CA GLY A 1259 -46.63 -22.27 30.48
C GLY A 1259 -47.93 -22.41 31.28
N ARG A 1260 -49.01 -21.67 30.94
CA ARG A 1260 -50.38 -21.95 31.44
C ARG A 1260 -51.50 -21.51 30.48
N ARG A 1261 -52.24 -22.51 29.97
CA ARG A 1261 -53.57 -22.44 29.31
C ARG A 1261 -53.58 -21.75 27.93
N GLN A 1262 -54.40 -22.19 26.97
CA GLN A 1262 -55.41 -23.26 26.99
C GLN A 1262 -55.35 -24.12 25.72
#